data_AF-A0A8S9LD62-F1
#
_entry.id   AF-A0A8S9LD62-F1
#
_cell.length_a   1.000
_cell.length_b   1.000
_cell.length_c   1.000
_cell.angle_alpha   90.00
_cell.angle_beta   90.00
_cell.angle_gamma   90.00
#
_symmetry.space_group_name_H-M   'P 1'
#
loop_
_entity.id
_entity.type
_entity.pdbx_description
1 polymer ?
#
loop_
_entity_poly.entity_id
_entity_poly.type
_entity_poly.pdbx_seq_one_letter_code
_entity_poly.pdbx_strand_id
1 'polypeptide(L)'
;MLMKGRSVVGEAIGLLKARWKILQSLNVGVNHAPQTIVACCVLHNLCQIARKPEPAEFEKSVGSLLGFYAQPNNRKLFGWTLVGKDISGNSLRPPVDYLLLWSGKSTKVENNKDQTGYFWQPVPPDGYSAVGLIVTTTAEKPPLDKIRCVRSDLTDQSEPDALIWESNGFSVSSSKPVNRGTQASSVCVGTFTSNPTLACLKNNKFDFSCMPSKVQIDALFKTYAPLIYFHKDEKYLPSSISWFFSNGALLYKKGEESNPVPIEPNGSNLPQGEANDGLYWLDLPVASDARKRVQGGDLQSMEVYLHIKPVYGGTLTDIAVWMFYPFNGPSRAKLKLATIPLGRIGEHIGDWEHFTLRISNFSGKLQRMYLSQHSKGSWIYPPEIEFQSGGNKPVAYASLNGHAMYAKPGLVLQGRDDVGIRNDTGKSEKVFDTAVRFRVVSAEYLKEVEEPAWLNYMRHWGPKIDYGREDEIRGVEKIVVGESLKSMFRSAVNGLPNEVFGEEGPTGPKLKRNWLGCYNTNCPGFVQTSNRITVGGTFKSVSKYDGIQIAVLIMIWKDDDYWWLQINKELVGYWPAKLFSSLGKGATEVLWGGEIVNEKTGGKHTSTDMGSGHFADEGHRKASYFRNIMTVDKTNTLREPQGVYPTITNDNCYNIKEGRNGTSWGFNFFYGGPGLNAKCP
;
A
#
# COMPACT_ATOMS: atom_id res chain seq x y z
N MET A 1 -63.39 -5.08 -19.01
CA MET A 1 -62.52 -4.79 -17.84
C MET A 1 -61.66 -5.99 -17.41
N LEU A 2 -62.21 -7.21 -17.29
CA LEU A 2 -61.47 -8.41 -16.86
C LEU A 2 -60.28 -8.81 -17.78
N MET A 3 -60.36 -8.60 -19.10
CA MET A 3 -59.23 -8.92 -20.01
C MET A 3 -58.04 -7.97 -19.88
N LYS A 4 -58.27 -6.68 -19.56
CA LYS A 4 -57.19 -5.72 -19.27
C LYS A 4 -56.50 -6.03 -17.94
N GLY A 5 -57.26 -6.42 -16.92
CA GLY A 5 -56.70 -6.87 -15.63
C GLY A 5 -55.85 -8.13 -15.77
N ARG A 6 -56.26 -9.09 -16.62
CA ARG A 6 -55.51 -10.33 -16.85
C ARG A 6 -54.21 -10.12 -17.64
N SER A 7 -54.19 -9.17 -18.58
CA SER A 7 -52.98 -8.75 -19.29
C SER A 7 -51.99 -8.03 -18.37
N VAL A 8 -52.47 -7.10 -17.54
CA VAL A 8 -51.63 -6.39 -16.55
C VAL A 8 -51.07 -7.33 -15.49
N VAL A 9 -51.85 -8.30 -15.01
CA VAL A 9 -51.36 -9.33 -14.08
C VAL A 9 -50.38 -10.29 -14.76
N GLY A 10 -50.61 -10.63 -16.03
CA GLY A 10 -49.70 -11.45 -16.84
C GLY A 10 -48.34 -10.77 -17.07
N GLU A 11 -48.35 -9.48 -17.37
CA GLU A 11 -47.15 -8.64 -17.53
C GLU A 11 -46.42 -8.46 -16.20
N ALA A 12 -47.12 -8.17 -15.11
CA ALA A 12 -46.52 -8.07 -13.77
C ALA A 12 -45.84 -9.37 -13.33
N ILE A 13 -46.47 -10.53 -13.59
CA ILE A 13 -45.89 -11.85 -13.30
C ILE A 13 -44.69 -12.15 -14.23
N GLY A 14 -44.76 -11.74 -15.51
CA GLY A 14 -43.65 -11.86 -16.45
C GLY A 14 -42.42 -11.05 -16.03
N LEU A 15 -42.63 -9.80 -15.59
CA LEU A 15 -41.61 -8.90 -15.06
C LEU A 15 -40.96 -9.44 -13.78
N LEU A 16 -41.78 -10.00 -12.88
CA LEU A 16 -41.29 -10.67 -11.67
C LEU A 16 -40.48 -11.93 -12.01
N LYS A 17 -40.89 -12.73 -13.00
CA LYS A 17 -40.14 -13.92 -13.46
C LYS A 17 -38.79 -13.57 -14.11
N ALA A 18 -38.73 -12.54 -14.95
CA ALA A 18 -37.48 -12.08 -15.57
C ALA A 18 -36.48 -11.57 -14.50
N ARG A 19 -36.98 -10.81 -13.52
CA ARG A 19 -36.17 -10.31 -12.40
C ARG A 19 -35.81 -11.42 -11.40
N TRP A 20 -36.67 -12.42 -11.22
CA TRP A 20 -36.36 -13.64 -10.47
C TRP A 20 -35.23 -14.46 -11.11
N LYS A 21 -35.16 -14.54 -12.45
CA LYS A 21 -34.00 -15.16 -13.15
C LYS A 21 -32.69 -14.40 -12.90
N ILE A 22 -32.71 -13.07 -12.87
CA ILE A 22 -31.54 -12.25 -12.49
C ILE A 22 -31.10 -12.55 -11.05
N LEU A 23 -32.06 -12.77 -10.16
CA LEU A 23 -31.79 -13.16 -8.77
C LEU A 23 -31.31 -14.61 -8.65
N GLN A 24 -31.76 -15.54 -9.50
CA GLN A 24 -31.22 -16.91 -9.56
C GLN A 24 -29.74 -16.93 -9.98
N SER A 25 -29.27 -15.93 -10.74
CA SER A 25 -27.85 -15.75 -11.05
C SER A 25 -27.06 -15.05 -9.93
N LEU A 26 -27.72 -14.48 -8.92
CA LEU A 26 -27.09 -13.94 -7.72
C LEU A 26 -27.12 -15.04 -6.65
N ASN A 27 -25.95 -15.44 -6.16
CA ASN A 27 -25.82 -16.54 -5.18
C ASN A 27 -26.29 -16.09 -3.78
N VAL A 28 -27.57 -15.78 -3.62
CA VAL A 28 -28.18 -15.29 -2.38
C VAL A 28 -28.92 -16.43 -1.69
N GLY A 29 -28.56 -16.73 -0.43
CA GLY A 29 -29.19 -17.81 0.33
C GLY A 29 -30.69 -17.59 0.54
N VAL A 30 -31.48 -18.67 0.52
CA VAL A 30 -32.95 -18.70 0.59
C VAL A 30 -33.54 -17.85 1.74
N ASN A 31 -32.82 -17.74 2.86
CA ASN A 31 -33.23 -16.95 4.02
C ASN A 31 -33.36 -15.44 3.74
N HIS A 32 -32.81 -14.95 2.64
CA HIS A 32 -32.89 -13.54 2.22
C HIS A 32 -33.90 -13.32 1.09
N ALA A 33 -34.62 -14.36 0.67
CA ALA A 33 -35.65 -14.25 -0.36
C ALA A 33 -36.72 -13.20 -0.02
N PRO A 34 -37.22 -13.08 1.23
CA PRO A 34 -38.22 -12.08 1.58
C PRO A 34 -37.72 -10.64 1.41
N GLN A 35 -36.50 -10.32 1.89
CA GLN A 35 -35.90 -9.00 1.77
C GLN A 35 -35.59 -8.65 0.31
N THR A 36 -35.16 -9.65 -0.46
CA THR A 36 -34.89 -9.51 -1.89
C THR A 36 -36.18 -9.22 -2.66
N ILE A 37 -37.27 -9.93 -2.35
CA ILE A 37 -38.60 -9.69 -2.94
C ILE A 37 -39.08 -8.27 -2.61
N VAL A 38 -38.97 -7.84 -1.34
CA VAL A 38 -39.36 -6.49 -0.92
C VAL A 38 -38.53 -5.42 -1.64
N ALA A 39 -37.21 -5.58 -1.74
CA ALA A 39 -36.35 -4.67 -2.48
C ALA A 39 -36.75 -4.59 -3.97
N CYS A 40 -37.11 -5.72 -4.58
CA CYS A 40 -37.60 -5.76 -5.97
C CYS A 40 -38.94 -5.05 -6.14
N CYS A 41 -39.87 -5.17 -5.18
CA CYS A 41 -41.15 -4.46 -5.20
C CYS A 41 -40.96 -2.94 -5.05
N VAL A 42 -40.08 -2.51 -4.14
CA VAL A 42 -39.75 -1.09 -3.94
C VAL A 42 -39.09 -0.51 -5.19
N LEU A 43 -38.10 -1.20 -5.76
CA LEU A 43 -37.41 -0.77 -6.98
C LEU A 43 -38.37 -0.73 -8.19
N HIS A 44 -39.32 -1.66 -8.27
CA HIS A 44 -40.37 -1.66 -9.28
C HIS A 44 -41.25 -0.41 -9.18
N ASN A 45 -41.72 -0.07 -7.98
CA ASN A 45 -42.55 1.11 -7.75
C ASN A 45 -41.80 2.40 -8.10
N LEU A 46 -40.52 2.51 -7.73
CA LEU A 46 -39.69 3.67 -8.09
C LEU A 46 -39.50 3.83 -9.60
N CYS A 47 -39.29 2.73 -10.34
CA CYS A 47 -39.13 2.76 -11.79
C CYS A 47 -40.44 3.11 -12.52
N GLN A 48 -41.59 2.66 -12.00
CA GLN A 48 -42.92 3.01 -12.52
C GLN A 48 -43.23 4.50 -12.30
N ILE A 49 -42.92 5.02 -11.10
CA ILE A 49 -43.04 6.45 -10.79
C ILE A 49 -42.17 7.30 -11.72
N ALA A 50 -40.98 6.80 -12.08
CA ALA A 50 -40.03 7.49 -12.97
C ALA A 50 -40.35 7.36 -14.47
N ARG A 51 -41.46 6.72 -14.88
CA ARG A 51 -41.88 6.50 -16.29
C ARG A 51 -40.77 5.97 -17.20
N LYS A 52 -39.89 5.07 -16.70
CA LYS A 52 -38.88 4.42 -17.53
C LYS A 52 -39.51 3.28 -18.36
N PRO A 53 -39.10 3.07 -19.63
CA PRO A 53 -39.69 2.05 -20.50
C PRO A 53 -39.48 0.60 -20.00
N GLU A 54 -40.39 -0.29 -20.40
CA GLU A 54 -40.48 -1.71 -20.03
C GLU A 54 -39.35 -2.61 -20.61
N PRO A 55 -39.10 -3.79 -20.01
CA PRO A 55 -37.81 -4.48 -20.04
C PRO A 55 -37.68 -5.64 -21.04
N ALA A 56 -38.25 -5.54 -22.24
CA ALA A 56 -37.92 -6.51 -23.30
C ALA A 56 -36.44 -6.39 -23.71
N GLU A 57 -35.82 -5.23 -23.52
CA GLU A 57 -34.38 -5.01 -23.77
C GLU A 57 -33.48 -5.39 -22.57
N PHE A 58 -34.04 -5.60 -21.38
CA PHE A 58 -33.25 -5.84 -20.17
C PHE A 58 -32.74 -7.30 -20.07
N GLU A 59 -33.41 -8.25 -20.74
CA GLU A 59 -32.91 -9.64 -20.86
C GLU A 59 -31.68 -9.75 -21.79
N LYS A 60 -31.47 -8.78 -22.71
CA LYS A 60 -30.23 -8.65 -23.50
C LYS A 60 -29.16 -7.77 -22.83
N SER A 61 -29.44 -7.19 -21.66
CA SER A 61 -28.61 -6.13 -21.07
C SER A 61 -27.76 -6.55 -19.86
N VAL A 62 -27.86 -7.79 -19.40
CA VAL A 62 -27.02 -8.27 -18.29
C VAL A 62 -25.71 -8.75 -18.88
N GLY A 63 -24.61 -8.07 -18.54
CA GLY A 63 -23.27 -8.45 -18.98
C GLY A 63 -22.95 -9.92 -18.62
N SER A 64 -22.02 -10.51 -19.37
CA SER A 64 -21.50 -11.84 -19.11
C SER A 64 -20.65 -11.88 -17.83
N LEU A 65 -20.83 -12.94 -17.04
CA LEU A 65 -19.96 -13.22 -15.90
C LEU A 65 -18.54 -13.53 -16.39
N LEU A 66 -17.56 -13.01 -15.66
CA LEU A 66 -16.13 -13.22 -15.94
C LEU A 66 -15.47 -14.17 -14.92
N GLY A 67 -16.16 -14.44 -13.81
CA GLY A 67 -15.75 -15.33 -12.74
C GLY A 67 -16.63 -15.15 -11.51
N PHE A 68 -16.37 -15.95 -10.47
CA PHE A 68 -17.11 -15.88 -9.22
C PHE A 68 -16.42 -14.97 -8.21
N TYR A 69 -17.22 -14.45 -7.29
CA TYR A 69 -16.76 -13.75 -6.11
C TYR A 69 -16.58 -14.73 -4.94
N ALA A 70 -15.57 -14.51 -4.11
CA ALA A 70 -15.35 -15.26 -2.87
C ALA A 70 -14.85 -14.35 -1.75
N GLN A 71 -15.15 -14.74 -0.52
CA GLN A 71 -14.63 -14.10 0.70
C GLN A 71 -14.56 -15.10 1.86
N PRO A 72 -13.75 -14.81 2.89
CA PRO A 72 -13.88 -15.46 4.17
C PRO A 72 -15.31 -15.35 4.74
N ASN A 73 -15.77 -16.42 5.39
CA ASN A 73 -17.10 -16.48 6.01
C ASN A 73 -17.15 -15.86 7.41
N ASN A 74 -15.99 -15.50 7.98
CA ASN A 74 -15.86 -14.85 9.29
C ASN A 74 -16.10 -13.33 9.25
N ARG A 75 -16.57 -12.78 8.12
CA ARG A 75 -16.90 -11.37 7.94
C ARG A 75 -18.23 -11.19 7.22
N LYS A 76 -18.88 -10.03 7.44
CA LYS A 76 -20.12 -9.67 6.72
C LYS A 76 -19.86 -9.67 5.20
N LEU A 77 -20.90 -10.03 4.43
CA LEU A 77 -20.81 -10.03 2.97
C LEU A 77 -20.45 -8.64 2.45
N PHE A 78 -19.31 -8.52 1.78
CA PHE A 78 -18.79 -7.26 1.27
C PHE A 78 -17.94 -7.51 0.04
N GLY A 79 -18.60 -7.48 -1.13
CA GLY A 79 -18.02 -7.94 -2.38
C GLY A 79 -18.61 -7.29 -3.60
N TRP A 80 -17.89 -7.43 -4.70
CA TRP A 80 -18.30 -7.01 -6.03
C TRP A 80 -17.55 -7.85 -7.05
N THR A 81 -18.11 -7.96 -8.26
CA THR A 81 -17.42 -8.49 -9.43
C THR A 81 -17.87 -7.68 -10.65
N LEU A 82 -16.97 -7.49 -11.61
CA LEU A 82 -17.31 -6.88 -12.88
C LEU A 82 -17.91 -7.92 -13.82
N VAL A 83 -18.89 -7.47 -14.60
CA VAL A 83 -19.46 -8.22 -15.72
C VAL A 83 -19.08 -7.54 -17.03
N GLY A 84 -18.82 -8.34 -18.07
CA GLY A 84 -18.42 -7.84 -19.38
C GLY A 84 -19.59 -7.78 -20.35
N LYS A 85 -19.75 -6.68 -21.08
CA LYS A 85 -20.68 -6.60 -22.22
C LYS A 85 -19.89 -6.54 -23.51
N ASP A 86 -20.09 -7.51 -24.39
CA ASP A 86 -19.42 -7.52 -25.69
C ASP A 86 -20.18 -6.64 -26.68
N ILE A 87 -19.64 -5.45 -26.96
CA ILE A 87 -20.21 -4.49 -27.91
C ILE A 87 -19.71 -4.78 -29.33
N SER A 88 -18.49 -5.29 -29.48
CA SER A 88 -17.87 -5.57 -30.78
C SER A 88 -18.20 -6.95 -31.34
N GLY A 89 -18.79 -7.83 -30.52
CA GLY A 89 -19.15 -9.21 -30.87
C GLY A 89 -17.96 -10.18 -30.92
N ASN A 90 -16.78 -9.73 -30.49
CA ASN A 90 -15.56 -10.52 -30.47
C ASN A 90 -14.65 -10.21 -29.26
N SER A 91 -15.14 -9.47 -28.26
CA SER A 91 -14.35 -9.17 -27.06
C SER A 91 -14.45 -10.27 -26.01
N LEU A 92 -15.54 -11.05 -26.04
CA LEU A 92 -15.82 -12.11 -25.08
C LEU A 92 -16.14 -13.42 -25.80
N ARG A 93 -15.60 -14.55 -25.31
CA ARG A 93 -15.91 -15.90 -25.82
C ARG A 93 -16.17 -16.87 -24.68
N PRO A 94 -17.02 -17.89 -24.85
CA PRO A 94 -17.07 -18.98 -23.89
C PRO A 94 -15.71 -19.69 -23.81
N PRO A 95 -15.31 -20.23 -22.65
CA PRO A 95 -14.18 -21.16 -22.57
C PRO A 95 -14.41 -22.38 -23.47
N VAL A 96 -13.32 -23.04 -23.86
CA VAL A 96 -13.38 -24.30 -24.62
C VAL A 96 -13.49 -25.53 -23.73
N ASP A 97 -13.02 -25.43 -22.48
CA ASP A 97 -13.12 -26.46 -21.45
C ASP A 97 -12.92 -25.88 -20.03
N TYR A 98 -12.97 -26.71 -19.00
CA TYR A 98 -12.58 -26.39 -17.63
C TYR A 98 -11.58 -27.40 -17.07
N LEU A 99 -10.53 -26.89 -16.41
CA LEU A 99 -9.57 -27.67 -15.61
C LEU A 99 -10.02 -27.72 -14.15
N LEU A 100 -10.09 -28.91 -13.56
CA LEU A 100 -10.34 -29.05 -12.12
C LEU A 100 -9.07 -28.68 -11.35
N LEU A 101 -9.13 -27.62 -10.55
CA LEU A 101 -8.01 -27.20 -9.70
C LEU A 101 -8.03 -27.89 -8.34
N TRP A 102 -9.22 -28.05 -7.74
CA TRP A 102 -9.36 -28.65 -6.42
C TRP A 102 -10.76 -29.23 -6.22
N SER A 103 -10.87 -30.27 -5.39
CA SER A 103 -12.15 -30.81 -4.91
C SER A 103 -12.08 -31.19 -3.43
N GLY A 104 -13.17 -30.99 -2.70
CA GLY A 104 -13.27 -31.39 -1.29
C GLY A 104 -13.37 -32.89 -1.05
N LYS A 105 -13.34 -33.73 -2.10
CA LYS A 105 -13.32 -35.19 -1.94
C LYS A 105 -11.96 -35.73 -1.49
N SER A 106 -10.88 -34.97 -1.68
CA SER A 106 -9.52 -35.38 -1.31
C SER A 106 -9.18 -35.15 0.17
N THR A 107 -10.02 -34.41 0.92
CA THR A 107 -9.92 -34.28 2.37
C THR A 107 -10.61 -35.47 3.03
N LYS A 108 -9.85 -36.45 3.55
CA LYS A 108 -10.37 -37.61 4.32
C LYS A 108 -10.95 -37.17 5.69
N VAL A 109 -11.99 -36.36 5.69
CA VAL A 109 -12.80 -36.10 6.88
C VAL A 109 -14.22 -36.46 6.54
N GLU A 110 -14.60 -37.69 6.89
CA GLU A 110 -15.99 -38.14 6.96
C GLU A 110 -16.71 -37.35 8.05
N ASN A 111 -17.15 -36.13 7.75
CA ASN A 111 -18.11 -35.43 8.59
C ASN A 111 -19.34 -35.09 7.75
N ASN A 112 -20.40 -35.86 8.00
CA ASN A 112 -21.82 -35.61 7.80
C ASN A 112 -22.24 -34.46 6.84
N LYS A 113 -22.81 -34.84 5.69
CA LYS A 113 -23.79 -34.06 4.91
C LYS A 113 -23.37 -32.69 4.34
N ASP A 114 -22.09 -32.31 4.36
CA ASP A 114 -21.64 -31.05 3.76
C ASP A 114 -21.44 -31.15 2.23
N GLN A 115 -21.95 -30.16 1.50
CA GLN A 115 -21.79 -30.05 0.05
C GLN A 115 -20.31 -29.90 -0.31
N THR A 116 -19.77 -30.83 -1.11
CA THR A 116 -18.38 -30.78 -1.56
C THR A 116 -18.19 -29.69 -2.62
N GLY A 117 -17.25 -28.75 -2.40
CA GLY A 117 -16.89 -27.74 -3.39
C GLY A 117 -15.87 -28.24 -4.43
N TYR A 118 -16.00 -27.77 -5.67
CA TYR A 118 -15.09 -28.03 -6.78
C TYR A 118 -14.68 -26.71 -7.43
N PHE A 119 -13.38 -26.46 -7.52
CA PHE A 119 -12.82 -25.24 -8.11
C PHE A 119 -12.37 -25.52 -9.53
N TRP A 120 -12.86 -24.75 -10.49
CA TRP A 120 -12.58 -24.94 -11.90
C TRP A 120 -11.93 -23.70 -12.51
N GLN A 121 -10.89 -23.92 -13.30
CA GLN A 121 -10.26 -22.93 -14.13
C GLN A 121 -10.79 -23.01 -15.57
N PRO A 122 -11.30 -21.92 -16.14
CA PRO A 122 -11.70 -21.89 -17.54
C PRO A 122 -10.47 -22.02 -18.45
N VAL A 123 -10.57 -22.87 -19.47
CA VAL A 123 -9.58 -22.94 -20.55
C VAL A 123 -10.01 -21.94 -21.63
N PRO A 124 -9.30 -20.82 -21.81
CA PRO A 124 -9.66 -19.84 -22.82
C PRO A 124 -9.37 -20.35 -24.24
N PRO A 125 -10.15 -19.93 -25.25
CA PRO A 125 -9.78 -20.13 -26.66
C PRO A 125 -8.53 -19.31 -27.03
N ASP A 126 -7.89 -19.65 -28.15
CA ASP A 126 -6.72 -18.93 -28.66
C ASP A 126 -6.98 -17.42 -28.82
N GLY A 127 -6.06 -16.61 -28.29
CA GLY A 127 -6.19 -15.15 -28.27
C GLY A 127 -7.08 -14.58 -27.16
N TYR A 128 -7.54 -15.42 -26.23
CA TYR A 128 -8.32 -15.01 -25.05
C TYR A 128 -7.63 -15.46 -23.75
N SER A 129 -8.05 -14.85 -22.65
CA SER A 129 -7.57 -15.12 -21.30
C SER A 129 -8.74 -15.28 -20.33
N ALA A 130 -8.59 -16.19 -19.36
CA ALA A 130 -9.50 -16.29 -18.23
C ALA A 130 -9.11 -15.26 -17.16
N VAL A 131 -10.12 -14.60 -16.57
CA VAL A 131 -9.92 -13.54 -15.56
C VAL A 131 -10.61 -13.83 -14.23
N GLY A 132 -11.16 -15.04 -14.07
CA GLY A 132 -11.76 -15.50 -12.83
C GLY A 132 -12.07 -16.99 -12.84
N LEU A 133 -12.22 -17.56 -11.64
CA LEU A 133 -12.54 -18.97 -11.42
C LEU A 133 -14.05 -19.18 -11.23
N ILE A 134 -14.49 -20.43 -11.37
CA ILE A 134 -15.87 -20.87 -11.09
C ILE A 134 -15.87 -22.01 -10.08
N VAL A 135 -16.89 -22.06 -9.22
CA VAL A 135 -17.05 -23.10 -8.18
C VAL A 135 -18.38 -23.80 -8.37
N THR A 136 -18.37 -25.13 -8.27
CA THR A 136 -19.58 -25.97 -8.29
C THR A 136 -19.67 -26.81 -7.01
N THR A 137 -20.88 -27.30 -6.72
CA THR A 137 -21.13 -28.25 -5.62
C THR A 137 -21.17 -29.70 -6.10
N THR A 138 -20.98 -29.93 -7.40
CA THR A 138 -20.96 -31.24 -8.05
C THR A 138 -19.65 -31.42 -8.83
N ALA A 139 -19.25 -32.69 -9.02
CA ALA A 139 -18.04 -33.04 -9.77
C ALA A 139 -18.17 -32.84 -11.29
N GLU A 140 -19.36 -32.46 -11.77
CA GLU A 140 -19.60 -32.21 -13.19
C GLU A 140 -18.95 -30.91 -13.63
N LYS A 141 -18.37 -30.92 -14.83
CA LYS A 141 -17.81 -29.72 -15.44
C LYS A 141 -18.92 -28.65 -15.58
N PRO A 142 -18.63 -27.37 -15.26
CA PRO A 142 -19.59 -26.31 -15.49
C PRO A 142 -19.95 -26.18 -16.97
N PRO A 143 -21.17 -25.72 -17.31
CA PRO A 143 -21.50 -25.39 -18.70
C PRO A 143 -20.59 -24.27 -19.25
N LEU A 144 -20.19 -24.40 -20.53
CA LEU A 144 -19.28 -23.44 -21.18
C LEU A 144 -19.90 -22.04 -21.33
N ASP A 145 -21.22 -21.92 -21.29
CA ASP A 145 -21.91 -20.64 -21.40
C ASP A 145 -21.99 -19.86 -20.08
N LYS A 146 -21.58 -20.44 -18.94
CA LYS A 146 -21.69 -19.81 -17.61
C LYS A 146 -20.85 -18.55 -17.43
N ILE A 147 -19.65 -18.52 -18.01
CA ILE A 147 -18.77 -17.35 -17.95
C ILE A 147 -18.16 -17.09 -19.32
N ARG A 148 -17.42 -15.98 -19.44
CA ARG A 148 -16.68 -15.62 -20.66
C ARG A 148 -15.20 -15.37 -20.37
N CYS A 149 -14.37 -15.85 -21.27
CA CYS A 149 -12.98 -15.45 -21.42
C CYS A 149 -12.90 -14.13 -22.20
N VAL A 150 -11.87 -13.35 -21.92
CA VAL A 150 -11.70 -11.98 -22.42
C VAL A 150 -10.57 -11.97 -23.45
N ARG A 151 -10.75 -11.24 -24.56
CA ARG A 151 -9.70 -11.12 -25.58
C ARG A 151 -8.40 -10.60 -24.95
N SER A 152 -7.27 -11.23 -25.24
CA SER A 152 -6.03 -11.06 -24.46
C SER A 152 -5.46 -9.63 -24.50
N ASP A 153 -5.69 -8.86 -25.56
CA ASP A 153 -5.31 -7.45 -25.68
C ASP A 153 -6.13 -6.51 -24.76
N LEU A 154 -7.24 -7.01 -24.19
CA LEU A 154 -8.07 -6.32 -23.19
C LEU A 154 -7.74 -6.79 -21.76
N THR A 155 -6.66 -7.55 -21.58
CA THR A 155 -6.23 -8.08 -20.28
C THR A 155 -4.83 -7.65 -19.91
N ASP A 156 -4.48 -7.80 -18.63
CA ASP A 156 -3.15 -7.52 -18.09
C ASP A 156 -2.79 -8.52 -16.97
N GLN A 157 -1.54 -8.52 -16.50
CA GLN A 157 -1.06 -9.42 -15.46
C GLN A 157 -1.67 -9.11 -14.10
N SER A 158 -1.97 -10.17 -13.34
CA SER A 158 -2.44 -10.06 -11.96
C SER A 158 -1.60 -10.93 -11.02
N GLU A 159 -1.66 -10.61 -9.73
CA GLU A 159 -1.04 -11.35 -8.64
C GLU A 159 -2.03 -11.55 -7.48
N PRO A 160 -1.80 -12.57 -6.62
CA PRO A 160 -2.57 -12.72 -5.38
C PRO A 160 -2.48 -11.48 -4.47
N ASP A 161 -3.60 -11.08 -3.86
CA ASP A 161 -3.69 -9.97 -2.90
C ASP A 161 -3.88 -10.46 -1.46
N ALA A 162 -5.10 -10.79 -1.07
CA ALA A 162 -5.43 -11.30 0.26
C ALA A 162 -5.91 -12.76 0.17
N LEU A 163 -5.35 -13.62 1.03
CA LEU A 163 -5.77 -15.01 1.19
C LEU A 163 -7.26 -15.05 1.58
N ILE A 164 -8.04 -15.82 0.82
CA ILE A 164 -9.47 -16.02 1.08
C ILE A 164 -9.68 -17.34 1.81
N TRP A 165 -9.02 -18.40 1.34
CA TRP A 165 -9.17 -19.74 1.88
C TRP A 165 -7.98 -20.62 1.46
N GLU A 166 -7.62 -21.58 2.31
CA GLU A 166 -6.57 -22.56 2.06
C GLU A 166 -6.95 -23.92 2.65
N SER A 167 -6.62 -25.00 1.93
CA SER A 167 -6.76 -26.37 2.41
C SER A 167 -5.83 -27.32 1.65
N ASN A 168 -5.12 -28.19 2.36
CA ASN A 168 -4.26 -29.23 1.79
C ASN A 168 -3.29 -28.72 0.69
N GLY A 169 -2.65 -27.57 0.92
CA GLY A 169 -1.71 -26.97 -0.03
C GLY A 169 -2.36 -26.30 -1.26
N PHE A 170 -3.68 -26.28 -1.35
CA PHE A 170 -4.42 -25.47 -2.31
C PHE A 170 -4.91 -24.18 -1.65
N SER A 171 -4.53 -23.05 -2.20
CA SER A 171 -4.93 -21.72 -1.71
C SER A 171 -5.68 -20.95 -2.78
N VAL A 172 -6.65 -20.17 -2.33
CA VAL A 172 -7.36 -19.18 -3.15
C VAL A 172 -7.23 -17.81 -2.50
N SER A 173 -6.92 -16.83 -3.33
CA SER A 173 -6.73 -15.45 -2.92
C SER A 173 -7.52 -14.52 -3.82
N SER A 174 -7.90 -13.37 -3.30
CA SER A 174 -8.31 -12.25 -4.15
C SER A 174 -7.17 -11.88 -5.10
N SER A 175 -7.48 -11.31 -6.27
CA SER A 175 -6.47 -10.87 -7.23
C SER A 175 -6.37 -9.35 -7.30
N LYS A 176 -5.17 -8.85 -7.60
CA LYS A 176 -4.91 -7.45 -7.95
C LYS A 176 -3.99 -7.37 -9.17
N PRO A 177 -4.09 -6.32 -10.00
CA PRO A 177 -3.17 -6.12 -11.11
C PRO A 177 -1.73 -5.96 -10.65
N VAL A 178 -0.76 -6.49 -11.40
CA VAL A 178 0.69 -6.30 -11.14
C VAL A 178 1.11 -4.86 -11.42
N ASN A 179 0.75 -4.35 -12.60
CA ASN A 179 1.00 -2.96 -12.97
C ASN A 179 0.01 -2.04 -12.25
N ARG A 180 0.53 -1.13 -11.42
CA ARG A 180 -0.24 -0.27 -10.54
C ARG A 180 0.32 1.14 -10.58
N GLY A 181 -0.58 2.11 -10.50
CA GLY A 181 -0.25 3.51 -10.34
C GLY A 181 -1.27 4.42 -10.98
N THR A 182 -1.06 5.72 -10.82
CA THR A 182 -2.01 6.73 -11.32
C THR A 182 -2.15 6.71 -12.84
N GLN A 183 -1.16 6.16 -13.54
CA GLN A 183 -1.13 6.02 -14.99
C GLN A 183 -1.35 4.56 -15.46
N ALA A 184 -1.54 3.61 -14.53
CA ALA A 184 -1.73 2.21 -14.88
C ALA A 184 -3.16 1.95 -15.37
N SER A 185 -3.29 1.28 -16.50
CA SER A 185 -4.57 0.95 -17.13
C SER A 185 -5.20 -0.35 -16.61
N SER A 186 -4.50 -1.13 -15.81
CA SER A 186 -4.92 -2.46 -15.36
C SER A 186 -6.07 -2.37 -14.35
N VAL A 187 -7.07 -3.25 -14.43
CA VAL A 187 -8.36 -3.17 -13.72
C VAL A 187 -8.62 -4.45 -12.92
N CYS A 188 -8.94 -4.30 -11.63
CA CYS A 188 -9.42 -5.39 -10.79
C CYS A 188 -10.81 -5.89 -11.25
N VAL A 189 -10.98 -7.21 -11.35
CA VAL A 189 -12.27 -7.82 -11.75
C VAL A 189 -13.18 -8.10 -10.53
N GLY A 190 -12.63 -8.15 -9.32
CA GLY A 190 -13.36 -8.55 -8.11
C GLY A 190 -13.60 -10.06 -8.00
N THR A 191 -12.82 -10.84 -8.76
CA THR A 191 -12.81 -12.31 -8.71
C THR A 191 -11.67 -12.79 -7.79
N PHE A 192 -11.50 -14.10 -7.69
CA PHE A 192 -10.40 -14.73 -6.98
C PHE A 192 -9.58 -15.64 -7.92
N THR A 193 -8.38 -15.98 -7.50
CA THR A 193 -7.39 -16.75 -8.27
C THR A 193 -6.74 -17.83 -7.40
N SER A 194 -6.12 -18.82 -8.05
CA SER A 194 -5.21 -19.78 -7.44
C SER A 194 -3.88 -19.78 -8.21
N ASN A 195 -3.05 -20.82 -8.08
CA ASN A 195 -1.82 -21.01 -8.83
C ASN A 195 -2.07 -21.96 -10.03
N PRO A 196 -1.79 -21.56 -11.29
CA PRO A 196 -1.24 -20.27 -11.72
C PRO A 196 -2.25 -19.12 -11.68
N THR A 197 -1.74 -17.90 -11.51
CA THR A 197 -2.57 -16.70 -11.42
C THR A 197 -3.27 -16.39 -12.74
N LEU A 198 -4.54 -16.00 -12.68
CA LEU A 198 -5.32 -15.56 -13.85
C LEU A 198 -5.00 -14.10 -14.24
N ALA A 199 -5.42 -13.70 -15.44
CA ALA A 199 -5.27 -12.32 -15.90
C ALA A 199 -6.27 -11.38 -15.19
N CYS A 200 -6.00 -10.08 -15.21
CA CYS A 200 -6.95 -9.03 -14.88
C CYS A 200 -7.40 -8.28 -16.15
N LEU A 201 -8.31 -7.33 -16.03
CA LEU A 201 -8.78 -6.53 -17.17
C LEU A 201 -7.82 -5.36 -17.44
N LYS A 202 -7.90 -4.77 -18.64
CA LYS A 202 -7.14 -3.58 -19.03
C LYS A 202 -8.04 -2.51 -19.62
N ASN A 203 -7.93 -1.29 -19.12
CA ASN A 203 -8.59 -0.11 -19.67
C ASN A 203 -7.77 0.50 -20.82
N ASN A 204 -8.06 0.07 -22.05
CA ASN A 204 -7.35 0.54 -23.24
C ASN A 204 -7.66 1.99 -23.67
N LYS A 205 -8.59 2.67 -22.98
CA LYS A 205 -8.95 4.08 -23.23
C LYS A 205 -8.91 4.88 -21.92
N PHE A 206 -7.83 4.74 -21.17
CA PHE A 206 -7.67 5.48 -19.92
C PHE A 206 -7.40 6.98 -20.21
N ASP A 207 -8.42 7.81 -20.05
CA ASP A 207 -8.40 9.26 -20.32
C ASP A 207 -8.96 10.11 -19.16
N PHE A 208 -8.89 9.58 -17.93
CA PHE A 208 -9.46 10.14 -16.69
C PHE A 208 -10.97 10.45 -16.73
N SER A 209 -11.70 10.13 -17.81
CA SER A 209 -13.15 10.38 -17.91
C SER A 209 -13.98 9.67 -16.82
N CYS A 210 -13.46 8.57 -16.28
CA CYS A 210 -14.07 7.81 -15.18
C CYS A 210 -13.79 8.42 -13.79
N MET A 211 -12.99 9.48 -13.69
CA MET A 211 -12.63 10.09 -12.42
C MET A 211 -13.70 11.07 -11.92
N PRO A 212 -13.90 11.19 -10.59
CA PRO A 212 -14.91 12.08 -10.04
C PRO A 212 -14.57 13.56 -10.27
N SER A 213 -15.54 14.35 -10.71
CA SER A 213 -15.46 15.82 -10.68
C SER A 213 -15.23 16.36 -9.26
N LYS A 214 -14.82 17.62 -9.12
CA LYS A 214 -14.64 18.26 -7.81
C LYS A 214 -15.89 18.21 -6.93
N VAL A 215 -17.07 18.44 -7.50
CA VAL A 215 -18.34 18.33 -6.76
C VAL A 215 -18.56 16.90 -6.25
N GLN A 216 -18.23 15.89 -7.05
CA GLN A 216 -18.30 14.49 -6.63
C GLN A 216 -17.27 14.17 -5.56
N ILE A 217 -16.03 14.68 -5.67
CA ILE A 217 -14.99 14.52 -4.64
C ILE A 217 -15.48 15.08 -3.29
N ASP A 218 -16.02 16.29 -3.28
CA ASP A 218 -16.52 16.93 -2.06
C ASP A 218 -17.67 16.12 -1.43
N ALA A 219 -18.59 15.61 -2.25
CA ALA A 219 -19.70 14.78 -1.78
C ALA A 219 -19.21 13.42 -1.23
N LEU A 220 -18.32 12.75 -1.95
CA LEU A 220 -17.73 11.47 -1.55
C LEU A 220 -16.92 11.62 -0.26
N PHE A 221 -16.10 12.67 -0.16
CA PHE A 221 -15.31 12.92 1.03
C PHE A 221 -16.21 13.23 2.22
N LYS A 222 -17.19 14.14 2.12
CA LYS A 222 -18.13 14.42 3.24
C LYS A 222 -18.89 13.17 3.71
N THR A 223 -19.18 12.24 2.81
CA THR A 223 -19.88 10.98 3.12
C THR A 223 -19.02 10.02 3.94
N TYR A 224 -17.72 9.91 3.60
CA TYR A 224 -16.79 8.92 4.17
C TYR A 224 -15.62 9.52 4.96
N ALA A 225 -15.65 10.83 5.22
CA ALA A 225 -14.66 11.56 6.01
C ALA A 225 -14.62 10.95 7.42
N PRO A 226 -13.47 10.38 7.83
CA PRO A 226 -13.39 9.72 9.11
C PRO A 226 -13.56 10.66 10.30
N LEU A 227 -14.11 10.12 11.40
CA LEU A 227 -13.91 10.65 12.74
C LEU A 227 -12.58 10.14 13.27
N ILE A 228 -11.69 11.05 13.68
CA ILE A 228 -10.40 10.71 14.28
C ILE A 228 -10.50 10.92 15.79
N TYR A 229 -10.36 9.84 16.56
CA TYR A 229 -10.21 9.92 18.00
C TYR A 229 -8.74 10.03 18.38
N PHE A 230 -8.44 11.02 19.22
CA PHE A 230 -7.16 11.18 19.88
C PHE A 230 -7.22 10.55 21.26
N HIS A 231 -6.09 10.01 21.71
CA HIS A 231 -5.98 9.48 23.06
C HIS A 231 -6.29 10.58 24.09
N LYS A 232 -6.94 10.22 25.22
CA LYS A 232 -7.34 11.19 26.26
C LYS A 232 -6.17 12.04 26.77
N ASP A 233 -4.99 11.44 26.83
CA ASP A 233 -3.77 12.06 27.34
C ASP A 233 -2.96 12.78 26.24
N GLU A 234 -3.47 12.86 25.00
CA GLU A 234 -2.79 13.51 23.88
C GLU A 234 -2.62 15.00 24.16
N LYS A 235 -1.39 15.49 24.05
CA LYS A 235 -1.04 16.90 24.28
C LYS A 235 -0.71 17.63 22.98
N TYR A 236 -0.30 16.89 21.96
CA TYR A 236 0.18 17.40 20.70
C TYR A 236 -0.87 17.09 19.64
N LEU A 237 -1.73 18.06 19.38
CA LEU A 237 -2.85 17.95 18.46
C LEU A 237 -2.45 18.44 17.06
N PRO A 238 -3.19 18.05 16.02
CA PRO A 238 -2.93 18.57 14.68
C PRO A 238 -3.32 20.06 14.58
N SER A 239 -2.89 20.70 13.51
CA SER A 239 -3.30 22.08 13.16
C SER A 239 -3.40 22.23 11.64
N SER A 240 -3.89 23.37 11.15
CA SER A 240 -3.68 23.73 9.74
C SER A 240 -2.27 24.29 9.50
N ILE A 241 -1.80 24.19 8.27
CA ILE A 241 -0.50 24.73 7.85
C ILE A 241 -0.49 26.25 7.97
N SER A 242 -1.59 26.89 7.59
CA SER A 242 -1.73 28.34 7.72
C SER A 242 -1.66 28.80 9.18
N TRP A 243 -2.26 28.04 10.11
CA TRP A 243 -2.14 28.32 11.54
C TRP A 243 -0.70 28.16 12.02
N PHE A 244 -0.03 27.07 11.64
CA PHE A 244 1.36 26.83 12.02
C PHE A 244 2.29 27.95 11.57
N PHE A 245 2.21 28.37 10.30
CA PHE A 245 3.01 29.48 9.77
C PHE A 245 2.68 30.81 10.44
N SER A 246 1.38 31.13 10.58
CA SER A 246 0.93 32.38 11.20
C SER A 246 1.24 32.49 12.70
N ASN A 247 1.60 31.38 13.36
CA ASN A 247 1.94 31.35 14.78
C ASN A 247 3.45 31.29 15.05
N GLY A 248 4.27 31.67 14.06
CA GLY A 248 5.69 31.96 14.24
C GLY A 248 6.62 30.80 13.88
N ALA A 249 6.18 29.88 13.02
CA ALA A 249 7.09 28.91 12.42
C ALA A 249 8.15 29.64 11.57
N LEU A 250 9.36 29.08 11.55
CA LEU A 250 10.55 29.71 11.02
C LEU A 250 11.23 28.83 9.97
N LEU A 251 11.73 29.44 8.90
CA LEU A 251 12.59 28.83 7.91
C LEU A 251 14.05 29.07 8.28
N TYR A 252 14.79 27.98 8.43
CA TYR A 252 16.23 27.99 8.68
C TYR A 252 16.99 27.63 7.41
N LYS A 253 18.22 28.14 7.33
CA LYS A 253 19.16 27.86 6.25
C LYS A 253 20.52 27.49 6.83
N LYS A 254 21.13 26.44 6.29
CA LYS A 254 22.46 25.96 6.68
C LYS A 254 23.51 27.06 6.46
N GLY A 255 24.28 27.36 7.51
CA GLY A 255 25.28 28.43 7.54
C GLY A 255 24.73 29.83 7.89
N GLU A 256 23.42 29.98 8.08
CA GLU A 256 22.75 31.23 8.47
C GLU A 256 21.78 30.99 9.65
N GLU A 257 22.06 30.02 10.53
CA GLU A 257 21.14 29.54 11.57
C GLU A 257 20.79 30.59 12.64
N SER A 258 21.61 31.63 12.80
CA SER A 258 21.36 32.74 13.73
C SER A 258 20.31 33.73 13.22
N ASN A 259 19.90 33.65 11.96
CA ASN A 259 18.95 34.57 11.33
C ASN A 259 17.82 33.84 10.58
N PRO A 260 16.97 33.07 11.30
CA PRO A 260 15.84 32.39 10.67
C PRO A 260 14.77 33.36 10.19
N VAL A 261 14.06 33.00 9.12
CA VAL A 261 13.07 33.86 8.45
C VAL A 261 11.65 33.40 8.79
N PRO A 262 10.72 34.30 9.17
CA PRO A 262 9.30 33.96 9.32
C PRO A 262 8.71 33.40 8.03
N ILE A 263 7.89 32.35 8.17
CA ILE A 263 7.21 31.75 7.01
C ILE A 263 5.91 32.50 6.72
N GLU A 264 5.67 32.82 5.45
CA GLU A 264 4.42 33.44 5.03
C GLU A 264 3.22 32.48 5.24
N PRO A 265 2.00 32.95 5.54
CA PRO A 265 0.86 32.09 5.88
C PRO A 265 0.50 31.02 4.85
N ASN A 266 0.84 31.21 3.58
CA ASN A 266 0.62 30.25 2.49
C ASN A 266 1.91 29.49 2.08
N GLY A 267 3.05 29.79 2.72
CA GLY A 267 4.37 29.24 2.39
C GLY A 267 4.99 29.81 1.12
N SER A 268 4.56 30.97 0.61
CA SER A 268 5.05 31.52 -0.67
C SER A 268 6.53 31.89 -0.66
N ASN A 269 7.11 32.15 0.51
CA ASN A 269 8.54 32.43 0.68
C ASN A 269 9.38 31.17 0.92
N LEU A 270 8.79 29.97 0.90
CA LEU A 270 9.53 28.72 0.99
C LEU A 270 10.26 28.43 -0.33
N PRO A 271 11.51 27.89 -0.27
CA PRO A 271 12.23 27.44 -1.46
C PRO A 271 11.39 26.45 -2.29
N GLN A 272 11.25 26.76 -3.58
CA GLN A 272 10.53 25.93 -4.55
C GLN A 272 11.52 25.07 -5.35
N GLY A 273 11.11 23.86 -5.73
CA GLY A 273 11.92 22.96 -6.56
C GLY A 273 11.87 21.50 -6.11
N GLU A 274 12.24 20.57 -7.00
CA GLU A 274 11.86 19.15 -6.89
C GLU A 274 12.75 18.28 -5.96
N ALA A 275 13.94 18.73 -5.59
CA ALA A 275 14.95 17.87 -4.97
C ALA A 275 15.41 18.39 -3.61
N ASN A 276 15.37 17.58 -2.55
CA ASN A 276 15.91 17.96 -1.25
C ASN A 276 17.44 18.15 -1.32
N ASP A 277 17.92 19.38 -1.11
CA ASP A 277 19.33 19.75 -1.13
C ASP A 277 19.98 19.79 0.27
N GLY A 278 19.20 19.53 1.32
CA GLY A 278 19.66 19.57 2.71
C GLY A 278 20.06 20.97 3.21
N LEU A 279 19.72 22.05 2.49
CA LEU A 279 20.11 23.41 2.87
C LEU A 279 19.09 24.10 3.78
N TYR A 280 17.83 23.68 3.78
CA TYR A 280 16.75 24.35 4.49
C TYR A 280 15.96 23.38 5.37
N TRP A 281 15.48 23.88 6.50
CA TRP A 281 14.52 23.18 7.36
C TRP A 281 13.55 24.15 8.03
N LEU A 282 12.41 23.66 8.51
CA LEU A 282 11.49 24.43 9.34
C LEU A 282 11.73 24.13 10.83
N ASP A 283 11.45 25.10 11.69
CA ASP A 283 11.43 24.90 13.15
C ASP A 283 10.30 25.75 13.77
N LEU A 284 10.04 25.49 15.05
CA LEU A 284 9.11 26.20 15.90
C LEU A 284 9.64 27.61 16.27
N PRO A 285 8.76 28.50 16.77
CA PRO A 285 9.18 29.80 17.28
C PRO A 285 10.30 29.71 18.34
N VAL A 286 11.16 30.72 18.39
CA VAL A 286 12.28 30.79 19.36
C VAL A 286 11.78 31.01 20.79
N ALA A 287 10.76 31.85 20.98
CA ALA A 287 10.24 32.16 22.31
C ALA A 287 9.59 30.92 22.97
N SER A 288 9.98 30.61 24.20
CA SER A 288 9.65 29.32 24.84
C SER A 288 8.16 29.08 25.06
N ASP A 289 7.39 30.14 25.32
CA ASP A 289 5.94 30.12 25.46
C ASP A 289 5.25 29.92 24.11
N ALA A 290 5.69 30.64 23.07
CA ALA A 290 5.23 30.45 21.70
C ALA A 290 5.56 29.04 21.20
N ARG A 291 6.77 28.53 21.46
CA ARG A 291 7.19 27.17 21.12
C ARG A 291 6.26 26.12 21.71
N LYS A 292 6.01 26.17 23.03
CA LYS A 292 5.11 25.23 23.73
C LYS A 292 3.68 25.31 23.19
N ARG A 293 3.18 26.52 22.91
CA ARG A 293 1.85 26.72 22.32
C ARG A 293 1.75 26.11 20.93
N VAL A 294 2.74 26.34 20.07
CA VAL A 294 2.75 25.79 18.70
C VAL A 294 2.91 24.27 18.71
N GLN A 295 3.74 23.72 19.61
CA GLN A 295 3.86 22.26 19.81
C GLN A 295 2.53 21.61 20.17
N GLY A 296 1.72 22.26 21.02
CA GLY A 296 0.39 21.74 21.39
C GLY A 296 -0.58 21.61 20.21
N GLY A 297 -0.32 22.34 19.12
CA GLY A 297 -1.21 22.41 17.97
C GLY A 297 -2.51 23.16 18.26
N ASP A 298 -3.45 23.07 17.32
CA ASP A 298 -4.74 23.72 17.44
C ASP A 298 -5.80 22.96 16.66
N LEU A 299 -6.51 22.10 17.39
CA LEU A 299 -7.57 21.25 16.83
C LEU A 299 -8.69 22.09 16.20
N GLN A 300 -8.90 23.31 16.68
CA GLN A 300 -9.89 24.22 16.11
C GLN A 300 -9.52 24.68 14.71
N SER A 301 -8.23 24.89 14.42
CA SER A 301 -7.73 25.28 13.08
C SER A 301 -7.60 24.11 12.12
N MET A 302 -7.58 22.87 12.61
CA MET A 302 -7.28 21.65 11.86
C MET A 302 -7.99 21.63 10.49
N GLU A 303 -7.21 21.33 9.46
CA GLU A 303 -7.64 21.13 8.08
C GLU A 303 -6.92 19.91 7.53
N VAL A 304 -7.64 19.08 6.77
CA VAL A 304 -7.04 17.93 6.07
C VAL A 304 -6.84 18.21 4.59
N TYR A 305 -5.74 17.70 4.02
CA TYR A 305 -5.34 17.98 2.64
C TYR A 305 -5.51 16.74 1.77
N LEU A 306 -6.32 16.85 0.72
CA LEU A 306 -6.71 15.72 -0.13
C LEU A 306 -5.87 15.69 -1.41
N HIS A 307 -5.28 14.53 -1.67
CA HIS A 307 -4.67 14.18 -2.96
C HIS A 307 -5.52 13.08 -3.61
N ILE A 308 -6.10 13.40 -4.77
CA ILE A 308 -7.06 12.55 -5.48
C ILE A 308 -6.35 11.77 -6.58
N LYS A 309 -6.35 10.44 -6.45
CA LYS A 309 -5.57 9.55 -7.31
C LYS A 309 -6.45 8.52 -8.03
N PRO A 310 -6.31 8.37 -9.36
CA PRO A 310 -6.87 7.23 -10.07
C PRO A 310 -6.16 5.95 -9.65
N VAL A 311 -6.92 4.86 -9.49
CA VAL A 311 -6.39 3.53 -9.19
C VAL A 311 -7.12 2.47 -10.01
N TYR A 312 -6.36 1.44 -10.39
CA TYR A 312 -6.84 0.31 -11.19
C TYR A 312 -7.57 0.74 -12.46
N GLY A 313 -6.86 1.42 -13.38
CA GLY A 313 -7.42 1.88 -14.65
C GLY A 313 -8.52 2.93 -14.50
N GLY A 314 -8.55 3.65 -13.39
CA GLY A 314 -9.56 4.68 -13.09
C GLY A 314 -10.91 4.12 -12.66
N THR A 315 -10.99 2.83 -12.30
CA THR A 315 -12.24 2.24 -11.79
C THR A 315 -12.46 2.54 -10.31
N LEU A 316 -11.38 2.84 -9.59
CA LEU A 316 -11.41 3.32 -8.21
C LEU A 316 -10.67 4.67 -8.09
N THR A 317 -11.03 5.42 -7.07
CA THR A 317 -10.33 6.64 -6.65
C THR A 317 -9.75 6.43 -5.25
N ASP A 318 -8.46 6.63 -5.10
CA ASP A 318 -7.81 6.79 -3.79
C ASP A 318 -7.81 8.27 -3.42
N ILE A 319 -8.51 8.62 -2.34
CA ILE A 319 -8.43 9.94 -1.70
C ILE A 319 -7.42 9.80 -0.57
N ALA A 320 -6.16 10.19 -0.83
CA ALA A 320 -5.14 10.26 0.20
C ALA A 320 -5.32 11.54 1.01
N VAL A 321 -5.42 11.40 2.33
CA VAL A 321 -5.79 12.47 3.26
C VAL A 321 -4.64 12.71 4.21
N TRP A 322 -4.05 13.89 4.13
CA TRP A 322 -2.89 14.29 4.91
C TRP A 322 -3.29 15.17 6.09
N MET A 323 -2.68 14.91 7.23
CA MET A 323 -2.85 15.61 8.50
C MET A 323 -1.50 16.11 8.99
N PHE A 324 -1.47 17.36 9.43
CA PHE A 324 -0.24 18.01 9.89
C PHE A 324 -0.25 18.20 11.40
N TYR A 325 0.86 17.80 12.03
CA TYR A 325 1.13 18.02 13.44
C TYR A 325 2.35 18.92 13.56
N PRO A 326 2.25 20.08 14.23
CA PRO A 326 3.43 20.91 14.48
C PRO A 326 4.54 20.16 15.24
N PHE A 327 4.15 19.17 16.04
CA PHE A 327 5.07 18.34 16.81
C PHE A 327 4.42 16.97 17.09
N ASN A 328 5.19 15.90 16.96
CA ASN A 328 4.82 14.58 17.49
C ASN A 328 5.57 14.37 18.83
N GLY A 329 4.85 13.83 19.81
CA GLY A 329 5.39 13.70 21.17
C GLY A 329 6.49 12.63 21.26
N PRO A 330 7.18 12.54 22.40
CA PRO A 330 8.19 11.50 22.59
C PRO A 330 7.60 10.10 22.66
N SER A 331 8.36 9.12 22.16
CA SER A 331 7.97 7.72 22.18
C SER A 331 7.96 7.11 23.59
N ARG A 332 7.18 6.04 23.75
CA ARG A 332 7.07 5.28 24.99
C ARG A 332 7.27 3.80 24.70
N ALA A 333 7.98 3.09 25.58
CA ALA A 333 8.18 1.65 25.46
C ALA A 333 7.45 0.88 26.56
N LYS A 334 7.02 -0.34 26.23
CA LYS A 334 6.61 -1.35 27.21
C LYS A 334 7.79 -2.30 27.41
N LEU A 335 8.13 -2.58 28.66
CA LEU A 335 9.07 -3.64 29.06
C LEU A 335 8.34 -4.59 30.01
N LYS A 336 7.72 -5.65 29.47
CA LYS A 336 6.85 -6.55 30.24
C LYS A 336 5.73 -5.78 30.95
N LEU A 337 5.77 -5.67 32.27
CA LEU A 337 4.74 -4.99 33.07
C LEU A 337 4.99 -3.48 33.22
N ALA A 338 6.18 -2.98 32.86
CA ALA A 338 6.53 -1.57 33.00
C ALA A 338 6.29 -0.78 31.71
N THR A 339 5.91 0.49 31.85
CA THR A 339 5.89 1.46 30.75
C THR A 339 6.90 2.56 31.03
N ILE A 340 7.76 2.85 30.05
CA ILE A 340 8.92 3.72 30.22
C ILE A 340 8.87 4.82 29.16
N PRO A 341 8.95 6.10 29.54
CA PRO A 341 9.15 7.19 28.58
C PRO A 341 10.56 7.12 28.00
N LEU A 342 10.70 7.32 26.69
CA LEU A 342 12.00 7.25 26.02
C LEU A 342 12.73 8.59 25.94
N GLY A 343 12.50 9.49 26.90
CA GLY A 343 13.09 10.84 26.88
C GLY A 343 12.58 11.61 25.66
N ARG A 344 13.49 12.06 24.80
CA ARG A 344 13.19 12.79 23.55
C ARG A 344 13.12 11.90 22.30
N ILE A 345 13.41 10.61 22.45
CA ILE A 345 13.48 9.66 21.34
C ILE A 345 12.14 9.59 20.59
N GLY A 346 12.20 9.72 19.26
CA GLY A 346 11.03 9.69 18.36
C GLY A 346 10.17 10.94 18.35
N GLU A 347 10.60 12.05 18.97
CA GLU A 347 9.93 13.35 18.81
C GLU A 347 10.39 14.03 17.50
N HIS A 348 9.52 14.78 16.84
CA HIS A 348 9.80 15.43 15.57
C HIS A 348 8.95 16.70 15.45
N ILE A 349 9.50 17.71 14.78
CA ILE A 349 8.78 18.93 14.42
C ILE A 349 8.25 18.78 12.99
N GLY A 350 7.02 19.25 12.77
CA GLY A 350 6.40 19.25 11.46
C GLY A 350 6.09 17.86 10.93
N ASP A 351 5.41 17.04 11.74
CA ASP A 351 5.08 15.67 11.42
C ASP A 351 3.83 15.55 10.52
N TRP A 352 3.86 14.56 9.63
CA TRP A 352 2.86 14.36 8.59
C TRP A 352 2.31 12.94 8.65
N GLU A 353 1.04 12.84 9.02
CA GLU A 353 0.29 11.59 9.06
C GLU A 353 -0.70 11.52 7.92
N HIS A 354 -1.09 10.29 7.54
CA HIS A 354 -2.10 10.14 6.51
C HIS A 354 -2.95 8.87 6.62
N PHE A 355 -4.15 8.94 6.04
CA PHE A 355 -4.97 7.78 5.72
C PHE A 355 -5.43 7.87 4.26
N THR A 356 -5.94 6.78 3.69
CA THR A 356 -6.44 6.78 2.31
C THR A 356 -7.80 6.13 2.24
N LEU A 357 -8.78 6.81 1.62
CA LEU A 357 -10.07 6.22 1.30
C LEU A 357 -10.04 5.69 -0.14
N ARG A 358 -10.32 4.40 -0.34
CA ARG A 358 -10.47 3.82 -1.68
C ARG A 358 -11.94 3.70 -2.04
N ILE A 359 -12.39 4.44 -3.03
CA ILE A 359 -13.80 4.57 -3.41
C ILE A 359 -14.02 4.04 -4.82
N SER A 360 -15.14 3.34 -5.04
CA SER A 360 -15.54 2.87 -6.37
C SER A 360 -16.11 4.01 -7.22
N ASN A 361 -15.56 4.21 -8.42
CA ASN A 361 -16.08 5.21 -9.37
C ASN A 361 -17.41 4.79 -10.01
N PHE A 362 -17.77 3.50 -9.94
CA PHE A 362 -19.06 2.99 -10.42
C PHE A 362 -20.21 3.23 -9.43
N SER A 363 -19.93 3.06 -8.13
CA SER A 363 -20.99 3.00 -7.11
C SER A 363 -20.90 4.08 -6.05
N GLY A 364 -19.80 4.82 -6.00
CA GLY A 364 -19.48 5.76 -4.92
C GLY A 364 -19.21 5.10 -3.57
N LYS A 365 -19.21 3.76 -3.47
CA LYS A 365 -19.02 3.06 -2.19
C LYS A 365 -17.55 2.99 -1.78
N LEU A 366 -17.29 3.22 -0.49
CA LEU A 366 -16.00 2.93 0.14
C LEU A 366 -15.69 1.43 0.03
N GLN A 367 -14.52 1.11 -0.51
CA GLN A 367 -14.04 -0.26 -0.74
C GLN A 367 -13.06 -0.72 0.34
N ARG A 368 -12.10 0.15 0.68
CA ARG A 368 -11.10 -0.08 1.74
C ARG A 368 -10.63 1.26 2.29
N MET A 369 -10.11 1.26 3.51
CA MET A 369 -9.40 2.40 4.11
C MET A 369 -7.98 1.98 4.46
N TYR A 370 -6.99 2.76 4.04
CA TYR A 370 -5.61 2.60 4.48
C TYR A 370 -5.35 3.45 5.71
N LEU A 371 -4.76 2.86 6.74
CA LEU A 371 -4.33 3.56 7.95
C LEU A 371 -2.81 3.49 8.04
N SER A 372 -2.15 4.66 7.97
CA SER A 372 -0.69 4.76 8.08
C SER A 372 -0.24 4.47 9.51
N GLN A 373 0.85 3.73 9.63
CA GLN A 373 1.48 3.30 10.88
C GLN A 373 2.99 3.40 10.69
N HIS A 374 3.55 4.58 10.97
CA HIS A 374 4.96 4.88 10.80
C HIS A 374 5.39 4.65 9.33
N SER A 375 6.49 3.93 9.08
CA SER A 375 6.99 3.62 7.73
C SER A 375 6.12 2.64 6.93
N LYS A 376 5.00 2.14 7.49
CA LYS A 376 4.07 1.19 6.85
C LYS A 376 2.61 1.55 7.16
N GLY A 377 1.70 0.60 6.98
CA GLY A 377 0.29 0.77 7.30
C GLY A 377 -0.54 -0.42 6.83
N SER A 378 -1.85 -0.36 7.03
CA SER A 378 -2.75 -1.48 6.76
C SER A 378 -3.99 -1.03 5.98
N TRP A 379 -4.36 -1.80 4.95
CA TRP A 379 -5.65 -1.68 4.28
C TRP A 379 -6.71 -2.50 5.03
N ILE A 380 -7.78 -1.84 5.45
CA ILE A 380 -8.88 -2.43 6.21
C ILE A 380 -10.17 -2.38 5.38
N TYR A 381 -10.96 -3.46 5.42
CA TYR A 381 -12.26 -3.50 4.76
C TYR A 381 -13.34 -2.85 5.63
N PRO A 382 -14.36 -2.20 5.04
CA PRO A 382 -15.45 -1.57 5.79
C PRO A 382 -16.12 -2.44 6.87
N PRO A 383 -16.37 -3.75 6.70
CA PRO A 383 -16.93 -4.58 7.78
C PRO A 383 -16.07 -4.68 9.04
N GLU A 384 -14.79 -4.36 8.96
CA GLU A 384 -13.81 -4.43 10.05
C GLU A 384 -13.48 -3.04 10.64
N ILE A 385 -14.07 -1.98 10.07
CA ILE A 385 -13.92 -0.60 10.52
C ILE A 385 -15.16 -0.22 11.34
N GLU A 386 -14.95 0.50 12.42
CA GLU A 386 -16.04 1.11 13.16
C GLU A 386 -16.60 2.31 12.39
N PHE A 387 -17.92 2.48 12.38
CA PHE A 387 -18.59 3.64 11.79
C PHE A 387 -19.31 4.47 12.85
N GLN A 388 -19.40 5.78 12.62
CA GLN A 388 -20.25 6.67 13.40
C GLN A 388 -21.68 6.12 13.45
N SER A 389 -22.27 6.11 14.64
CA SER A 389 -23.65 5.67 14.83
C SER A 389 -24.62 6.42 13.90
N GLY A 390 -25.40 5.69 13.11
CA GLY A 390 -26.37 6.26 12.17
C GLY A 390 -25.77 6.94 10.94
N GLY A 391 -24.46 6.85 10.72
CA GLY A 391 -23.76 7.53 9.63
C GLY A 391 -22.87 6.60 8.78
N ASN A 392 -22.26 7.18 7.75
CA ASN A 392 -21.31 6.52 6.84
C ASN A 392 -19.85 6.89 7.11
N LYS A 393 -19.59 7.64 8.19
CA LYS A 393 -18.24 8.08 8.55
C LYS A 393 -17.49 6.96 9.26
N PRO A 394 -16.39 6.45 8.70
CA PRO A 394 -15.53 5.51 9.41
C PRO A 394 -14.86 6.19 10.60
N VAL A 395 -14.36 5.38 11.52
CA VAL A 395 -13.64 5.83 12.72
C VAL A 395 -12.20 5.34 12.64
N ALA A 396 -11.25 6.23 12.96
CA ALA A 396 -9.86 5.87 13.16
C ALA A 396 -9.34 6.43 14.48
N TYR A 397 -8.29 5.81 15.00
CA TYR A 397 -7.70 6.10 16.28
C TYR A 397 -6.23 6.46 16.11
N ALA A 398 -5.87 7.69 16.45
CA ALA A 398 -4.49 8.14 16.47
C ALA A 398 -3.81 7.66 17.76
N SER A 399 -2.59 7.11 17.64
CA SER A 399 -1.81 6.71 18.80
C SER A 399 -1.30 7.93 19.56
N LEU A 400 -1.20 7.80 20.88
CA LEU A 400 -0.67 8.82 21.76
C LEU A 400 0.78 9.17 21.35
N ASN A 401 1.05 10.46 21.22
CA ASN A 401 2.33 11.07 20.83
C ASN A 401 2.78 10.79 19.39
N GLY A 402 2.76 9.53 18.95
CA GLY A 402 3.30 9.12 17.64
C GLY A 402 2.28 9.12 16.51
N HIS A 403 1.00 9.39 16.79
CA HIS A 403 -0.09 9.67 15.84
C HIS A 403 -0.41 8.62 14.75
N ALA A 404 0.31 7.50 14.70
CA ALA A 404 0.00 6.35 13.88
C ALA A 404 -1.48 5.93 14.02
N MET A 405 -2.11 5.57 12.91
CA MET A 405 -3.55 5.34 12.84
C MET A 405 -3.95 3.87 12.86
N TYR A 406 -5.00 3.59 13.63
CA TYR A 406 -5.51 2.23 13.85
C TYR A 406 -7.04 2.19 13.74
N ALA A 407 -7.58 1.04 13.35
CA ALA A 407 -9.02 0.83 13.17
C ALA A 407 -9.76 0.54 14.48
N LYS A 408 -9.03 0.25 15.55
CA LYS A 408 -9.57 -0.14 16.86
C LYS A 408 -8.78 0.56 17.98
N PRO A 409 -9.45 0.89 19.10
CA PRO A 409 -8.77 1.40 20.28
C PRO A 409 -7.99 0.27 20.98
N GLY A 410 -7.02 0.64 21.81
CA GLY A 410 -6.18 -0.27 22.56
C GLY A 410 -4.69 -0.04 22.34
N LEU A 411 -3.88 -0.93 22.90
CA LEU A 411 -2.43 -0.89 22.75
C LEU A 411 -2.01 -1.75 21.55
N VAL A 412 -1.32 -1.12 20.60
CA VAL A 412 -0.56 -1.83 19.57
C VAL A 412 0.92 -1.72 19.89
N LEU A 413 1.58 -2.87 20.10
CA LEU A 413 3.01 -2.92 20.38
C LEU A 413 3.80 -3.12 19.09
N GLN A 414 4.75 -2.23 18.84
CA GLN A 414 5.79 -2.42 17.83
C GLN A 414 6.98 -3.08 18.50
N GLY A 415 6.93 -4.41 18.55
CA GLY A 415 7.89 -5.28 19.19
C GLY A 415 7.28 -6.66 19.42
N ARG A 416 7.82 -7.44 20.36
CA ARG A 416 7.38 -8.81 20.66
C ARG A 416 7.59 -9.14 22.13
N ASP A 417 7.01 -10.24 22.61
CA ASP A 417 7.19 -10.74 23.97
C ASP A 417 6.89 -9.68 25.06
N ASP A 418 5.85 -8.87 24.86
CA ASP A 418 5.48 -7.72 25.70
C ASP A 418 6.56 -6.63 25.83
N VAL A 419 7.47 -6.56 24.87
CA VAL A 419 8.55 -5.58 24.79
C VAL A 419 8.49 -4.84 23.45
N GLY A 420 8.40 -3.51 23.46
CA GLY A 420 8.36 -2.71 22.23
C GLY A 420 7.83 -1.29 22.41
N ILE A 421 7.82 -0.51 21.33
CA ILE A 421 7.20 0.83 21.31
C ILE A 421 5.69 0.67 21.46
N ARG A 422 5.09 1.54 22.29
CA ARG A 422 3.67 1.58 22.54
C ARG A 422 2.98 2.53 21.58
N ASN A 423 1.99 2.01 20.87
CA ASN A 423 0.99 2.81 20.18
C ASN A 423 -0.32 2.67 20.96
N ASP A 424 -0.47 3.48 21.99
CA ASP A 424 -1.68 3.53 22.82
C ASP A 424 -2.76 4.35 22.11
N THR A 425 -3.90 3.74 21.84
CA THR A 425 -5.05 4.39 21.19
C THR A 425 -6.29 4.28 22.06
N GLY A 426 -7.22 5.22 21.95
CA GLY A 426 -8.45 5.18 22.74
C GLY A 426 -9.48 6.20 22.28
N LYS A 427 -10.75 5.96 22.65
CA LYS A 427 -11.81 6.97 22.53
C LYS A 427 -11.64 8.02 23.62
N SER A 428 -11.87 9.27 23.27
CA SER A 428 -11.96 10.38 24.21
C SER A 428 -12.85 11.49 23.64
N GLU A 429 -13.06 12.55 24.41
CA GLU A 429 -13.73 13.76 23.93
C GLU A 429 -12.89 14.54 22.91
N LYS A 430 -11.59 14.23 22.79
CA LYS A 430 -10.72 14.75 21.73
C LYS A 430 -10.99 13.95 20.46
N VAL A 431 -11.96 14.41 19.69
CA VAL A 431 -12.35 13.84 18.41
C VAL A 431 -12.48 14.94 17.37
N PHE A 432 -12.06 14.66 16.13
CA PHE A 432 -12.25 15.58 15.02
C PHE A 432 -12.96 14.91 13.86
N ASP A 433 -13.95 15.60 13.32
CA ASP A 433 -14.63 15.21 12.09
C ASP A 433 -13.92 15.84 10.89
N THR A 434 -13.21 15.01 10.12
CA THR A 434 -12.40 15.48 8.99
C THR A 434 -13.23 16.12 7.87
N ALA A 435 -14.56 15.99 7.89
CA ALA A 435 -15.44 16.69 6.95
C ALA A 435 -15.58 18.19 7.24
N VAL A 436 -15.22 18.64 8.45
CA VAL A 436 -15.44 20.02 8.90
C VAL A 436 -14.60 21.01 8.10
N ARG A 437 -13.32 20.67 7.85
CA ARG A 437 -12.41 21.46 7.01
C ARG A 437 -11.47 20.55 6.22
N PHE A 438 -11.55 20.67 4.91
CA PHE A 438 -10.67 19.95 4.00
C PHE A 438 -10.41 20.77 2.74
N ARG A 439 -9.25 20.54 2.13
CA ARG A 439 -8.86 21.16 0.87
C ARG A 439 -8.32 20.13 -0.09
N VAL A 440 -8.84 20.09 -1.31
CA VAL A 440 -8.20 19.35 -2.41
C VAL A 440 -6.95 20.12 -2.81
N VAL A 441 -5.78 19.52 -2.60
CA VAL A 441 -4.48 20.15 -2.86
C VAL A 441 -3.76 19.57 -4.07
N SER A 442 -4.18 18.39 -4.56
CA SER A 442 -3.64 17.83 -5.79
C SER A 442 -4.64 16.84 -6.44
N ALA A 443 -4.87 17.00 -7.73
CA ALA A 443 -5.67 16.13 -8.57
C ALA A 443 -5.29 16.36 -10.03
N GLU A 444 -4.40 15.53 -10.59
CA GLU A 444 -3.74 15.73 -11.89
C GLU A 444 -4.71 16.00 -13.06
N TYR A 445 -5.92 15.44 -13.01
CA TYR A 445 -6.94 15.57 -14.06
C TYR A 445 -7.88 16.78 -13.89
N LEU A 446 -7.78 17.54 -12.78
CA LEU A 446 -8.63 18.70 -12.49
C LEU A 446 -7.83 20.00 -12.57
N LYS A 447 -8.00 20.73 -13.68
CA LYS A 447 -7.30 22.01 -13.92
C LYS A 447 -7.61 23.11 -12.90
N GLU A 448 -8.74 23.01 -12.21
CA GLU A 448 -9.18 23.97 -11.19
C GLU A 448 -8.54 23.75 -9.80
N VAL A 449 -7.77 22.67 -9.62
CA VAL A 449 -7.06 22.39 -8.37
C VAL A 449 -5.67 23.01 -8.45
N GLU A 450 -5.45 24.07 -7.68
CA GLU A 450 -4.15 24.71 -7.53
C GLU A 450 -3.41 24.18 -6.30
N GLU A 451 -2.18 23.73 -6.53
CA GLU A 451 -1.32 23.23 -5.47
C GLU A 451 -0.79 24.41 -4.63
N PRO A 452 -0.90 24.38 -3.29
CA PRO A 452 -0.38 25.45 -2.45
C PRO A 452 1.16 25.44 -2.43
N ALA A 453 1.79 26.61 -2.28
CA ALA A 453 3.24 26.76 -2.33
C ALA A 453 4.00 25.87 -1.34
N TRP A 454 3.46 25.69 -0.12
CA TRP A 454 4.05 24.80 0.88
C TRP A 454 4.07 23.33 0.46
N LEU A 455 3.15 22.89 -0.41
CA LEU A 455 3.13 21.49 -0.87
C LEU A 455 4.34 21.18 -1.75
N ASN A 456 4.91 22.20 -2.38
CA ASN A 456 6.10 22.13 -3.21
C ASN A 456 7.41 22.34 -2.43
N TYR A 457 7.34 22.50 -1.11
CA TYR A 457 8.52 22.57 -0.26
C TYR A 457 9.09 21.16 -0.01
N MET A 458 10.06 20.78 -0.84
CA MET A 458 10.70 19.46 -0.86
C MET A 458 11.93 19.38 0.07
N ARG A 459 11.83 19.93 1.29
CA ARG A 459 12.92 19.92 2.30
C ARG A 459 12.38 19.44 3.64
N HIS A 460 13.19 19.52 4.68
CA HIS A 460 12.80 19.09 6.03
C HIS A 460 11.82 20.09 6.67
N TRP A 461 10.76 19.56 7.26
CA TRP A 461 9.73 20.24 8.04
C TRP A 461 10.06 20.33 9.53
N GLY A 462 11.18 19.73 9.93
CA GLY A 462 11.79 19.84 11.25
C GLY A 462 13.33 19.89 11.13
N PRO A 463 14.04 20.29 12.19
CA PRO A 463 15.48 20.19 12.24
C PRO A 463 15.92 18.72 12.27
N LYS A 464 17.16 18.46 11.87
CA LYS A 464 17.83 17.20 12.21
C LYS A 464 18.00 17.11 13.71
N ILE A 465 17.49 16.06 14.34
CA ILE A 465 17.66 15.85 15.77
C ILE A 465 18.62 14.69 15.98
N ASP A 466 19.85 15.02 16.39
CA ASP A 466 20.79 14.04 16.92
C ASP A 466 20.59 13.95 18.43
N TYR A 467 19.76 12.99 18.85
CA TYR A 467 19.75 12.56 20.23
C TYR A 467 21.08 11.86 20.43
N GLY A 468 22.04 12.45 21.14
CA GLY A 468 23.27 11.72 21.48
C GLY A 468 22.88 10.37 22.06
N ARG A 469 22.93 9.31 21.23
CA ARG A 469 22.12 8.09 21.42
C ARG A 469 22.43 7.46 22.77
N GLU A 470 23.68 7.56 23.17
CA GLU A 470 24.15 7.07 24.45
C GLU A 470 23.66 7.91 25.64
N ASP A 471 23.50 9.23 25.51
CA ASP A 471 23.06 10.11 26.61
C ASP A 471 21.60 9.92 26.97
N GLU A 472 20.71 9.85 25.98
CA GLU A 472 19.29 9.57 26.21
C GLU A 472 19.09 8.14 26.74
N ILE A 473 19.79 7.16 26.17
CA ILE A 473 19.76 5.78 26.67
C ILE A 473 20.28 5.72 28.11
N ARG A 474 21.41 6.37 28.42
CA ARG A 474 21.95 6.46 29.80
C ARG A 474 20.96 7.15 30.74
N GLY A 475 20.28 8.19 30.28
CA GLY A 475 19.25 8.91 31.03
C GLY A 475 18.08 8.00 31.42
N VAL A 476 17.56 7.23 30.46
CA VAL A 476 16.47 6.28 30.71
C VAL A 476 16.96 5.08 31.52
N GLU A 477 18.18 4.58 31.32
CA GLU A 477 18.74 3.50 32.13
C GLU A 477 18.85 3.84 33.62
N LYS A 478 19.01 5.12 33.99
CA LYS A 478 19.05 5.55 35.40
C LYS A 478 17.70 5.37 36.10
N ILE A 479 16.59 5.45 35.37
CA ILE A 479 15.24 5.27 35.92
C ILE A 479 14.74 3.82 35.87
N VAL A 480 15.42 2.94 35.11
CA VAL A 480 15.12 1.51 35.07
C VAL A 480 15.81 0.78 36.22
N VAL A 481 15.03 0.21 37.14
CA VAL A 481 15.56 -0.50 38.33
C VAL A 481 15.75 -1.99 38.04
N GLY A 482 16.97 -2.49 38.26
CA GLY A 482 17.35 -3.90 38.10
C GLY A 482 18.00 -4.23 36.76
N GLU A 483 19.09 -5.01 36.79
CA GLU A 483 19.93 -5.28 35.61
C GLU A 483 19.19 -6.07 34.51
N SER A 484 18.25 -6.93 34.90
CA SER A 484 17.40 -7.65 33.94
C SER A 484 16.52 -6.68 33.12
N LEU A 485 15.94 -5.66 33.77
CA LEU A 485 15.13 -4.64 33.10
C LEU A 485 15.98 -3.68 32.27
N LYS A 486 17.19 -3.32 32.75
CA LYS A 486 18.15 -2.54 31.95
C LYS A 486 18.61 -3.29 30.71
N SER A 487 18.91 -4.59 30.84
CA SER A 487 19.25 -5.45 29.71
C SER A 487 18.09 -5.57 28.71
N MET A 488 16.86 -5.76 29.19
CA MET A 488 15.66 -5.74 28.35
C MET A 488 15.43 -4.38 27.68
N PHE A 489 15.66 -3.28 28.39
CA PHE A 489 15.59 -1.93 27.84
C PHE A 489 16.59 -1.74 26.71
N ARG A 490 17.88 -2.04 26.96
CA ARG A 490 18.94 -2.00 25.95
C ARG A 490 18.60 -2.86 24.74
N SER A 491 18.04 -4.06 24.96
CA SER A 491 17.61 -4.95 23.88
C SER A 491 16.44 -4.38 23.07
N ALA A 492 15.44 -3.81 23.74
CA ALA A 492 14.27 -3.19 23.11
C ALA A 492 14.65 -1.98 22.28
N VAL A 493 15.46 -1.09 22.86
CA VAL A 493 15.98 0.12 22.24
C VAL A 493 16.90 -0.25 21.07
N ASN A 494 17.88 -1.13 21.25
CA ASN A 494 18.75 -1.53 20.14
C ASN A 494 18.05 -2.30 19.00
N GLY A 495 16.78 -2.69 19.18
CA GLY A 495 15.93 -3.27 18.15
C GLY A 495 14.95 -2.29 17.50
N LEU A 496 14.89 -1.02 17.91
CA LEU A 496 14.05 -0.04 17.21
C LEU A 496 14.72 0.35 15.87
N PRO A 497 13.92 0.69 14.85
CA PRO A 497 14.45 1.22 13.60
C PRO A 497 15.36 2.43 13.88
N ASN A 498 16.41 2.62 13.07
CA ASN A 498 17.30 3.78 13.22
C ASN A 498 16.52 5.10 13.16
N GLU A 499 15.39 5.07 12.45
CA GLU A 499 14.41 6.14 12.32
C GLU A 499 13.89 6.68 13.67
N VAL A 500 13.93 5.86 14.72
CA VAL A 500 13.51 6.26 16.07
C VAL A 500 14.63 6.96 16.85
N PHE A 501 15.90 6.76 16.46
CA PHE A 501 17.10 7.17 17.22
C PHE A 501 17.75 8.48 16.78
N GLY A 502 17.15 9.18 15.84
CA GLY A 502 17.66 10.43 15.30
C GLY A 502 17.63 10.39 13.78
N GLU A 503 16.93 11.37 13.20
CA GLU A 503 16.74 11.51 11.77
C GLU A 503 16.94 12.95 11.32
N GLU A 504 17.19 13.12 10.03
CA GLU A 504 16.80 14.34 9.33
C GLU A 504 15.31 14.62 9.62
N GLY A 505 14.91 15.87 9.81
CA GLY A 505 13.51 16.17 10.17
C GLY A 505 12.50 15.65 9.13
N PRO A 506 11.23 15.45 9.49
CA PRO A 506 10.22 14.91 8.59
C PRO A 506 10.16 15.66 7.26
N THR A 507 9.88 14.98 6.16
CA THR A 507 9.64 15.62 4.87
C THR A 507 8.16 15.82 4.59
N GLY A 508 7.83 16.76 3.70
CA GLY A 508 6.45 17.04 3.32
C GLY A 508 5.79 15.92 2.51
N PRO A 509 4.46 15.98 2.29
CA PRO A 509 3.69 14.91 1.66
C PRO A 509 4.26 14.41 0.35
N LYS A 510 4.75 15.30 -0.52
CA LYS A 510 5.28 14.95 -1.85
C LYS A 510 6.51 14.04 -1.84
N LEU A 511 7.26 14.02 -0.73
CA LEU A 511 8.43 13.15 -0.56
C LEU A 511 8.11 11.82 0.13
N LYS A 512 6.86 11.61 0.56
CA LYS A 512 6.42 10.36 1.19
C LYS A 512 6.04 9.35 0.10
N ARG A 513 6.36 8.07 0.33
CA ARG A 513 6.11 6.94 -0.59
C ARG A 513 4.64 6.85 -1.08
N ASN A 514 3.69 7.31 -0.28
CA ASN A 514 2.27 7.27 -0.59
C ASN A 514 1.78 8.41 -1.51
N TRP A 515 2.65 9.36 -1.90
CA TRP A 515 2.29 10.45 -2.80
C TRP A 515 2.22 10.00 -4.27
N LEU A 516 3.35 9.67 -4.90
CA LEU A 516 3.41 9.21 -6.29
C LEU A 516 3.65 7.70 -6.45
N GLY A 517 4.35 7.07 -5.50
CA GLY A 517 4.73 5.66 -5.61
C GLY A 517 5.99 5.23 -4.85
N CYS A 518 6.41 3.97 -5.05
CA CYS A 518 7.59 3.32 -4.48
C CYS A 518 8.39 2.54 -5.52
N TYR A 519 9.57 2.08 -5.11
CA TYR A 519 10.55 1.40 -5.95
C TYR A 519 10.22 -0.06 -6.26
N ASN A 520 9.19 -0.64 -5.64
CA ASN A 520 8.76 -2.03 -5.86
C ASN A 520 7.29 -2.06 -6.33
N THR A 521 6.77 -3.27 -6.57
CA THR A 521 5.38 -3.41 -7.02
C THR A 521 4.37 -3.17 -5.90
N ASN A 522 4.74 -3.25 -4.60
CA ASN A 522 3.79 -3.19 -3.47
C ASN A 522 2.97 -1.90 -3.39
N CYS A 523 3.41 -0.84 -4.04
CA CYS A 523 2.63 0.35 -4.29
C CYS A 523 2.91 0.85 -5.73
N PRO A 524 2.11 1.81 -6.24
CA PRO A 524 2.38 2.46 -7.52
C PRO A 524 3.85 2.84 -7.74
N GLY A 525 4.39 2.85 -8.96
CA GLY A 525 5.69 3.48 -9.23
C GLY A 525 6.51 2.80 -10.31
N PHE A 526 6.91 1.55 -10.09
CA PHE A 526 7.57 0.76 -11.12
C PHE A 526 6.57 0.33 -12.21
N VAL A 527 6.87 0.63 -13.46
CA VAL A 527 6.10 0.21 -14.63
C VAL A 527 6.77 -1.02 -15.22
N GLN A 528 6.17 -2.19 -15.01
CA GLN A 528 6.68 -3.44 -15.57
C GLN A 528 6.34 -3.55 -17.05
N THR A 529 7.34 -3.88 -17.87
CA THR A 529 7.20 -4.11 -19.33
C THR A 529 7.39 -5.56 -19.71
N SER A 530 8.24 -6.30 -18.99
CA SER A 530 8.48 -7.72 -19.26
C SER A 530 7.34 -8.58 -18.74
N ASN A 531 6.93 -9.57 -19.53
CA ASN A 531 6.05 -10.65 -19.11
C ASN A 531 6.81 -11.91 -18.67
N ARG A 532 8.16 -11.87 -18.66
CA ARG A 532 9.04 -13.01 -18.34
C ARG A 532 9.71 -12.88 -16.99
N ILE A 533 10.05 -11.66 -16.61
CA ILE A 533 10.77 -11.35 -15.38
C ILE A 533 9.99 -10.26 -14.64
N THR A 534 9.78 -10.45 -13.34
CA THR A 534 9.08 -9.49 -12.47
C THR A 534 9.96 -9.12 -11.29
N VAL A 535 9.85 -7.86 -10.84
CA VAL A 535 10.55 -7.37 -9.66
C VAL A 535 9.94 -8.01 -8.41
N GLY A 536 10.79 -8.57 -7.56
CA GLY A 536 10.35 -9.37 -6.39
C GLY A 536 10.05 -10.84 -6.70
N GLY A 537 10.17 -11.26 -7.98
CA GLY A 537 10.08 -12.66 -8.36
C GLY A 537 11.32 -13.47 -7.96
N THR A 538 11.18 -14.79 -7.85
CA THR A 538 12.26 -15.72 -7.50
C THR A 538 12.92 -16.31 -8.75
N PHE A 539 14.24 -16.56 -8.71
CA PHE A 539 14.93 -17.27 -9.79
C PHE A 539 14.59 -18.77 -9.79
N LYS A 540 14.22 -19.30 -10.97
CA LYS A 540 13.95 -20.74 -11.16
C LYS A 540 15.19 -21.61 -10.93
N SER A 541 16.37 -21.08 -11.19
CA SER A 541 17.65 -21.78 -11.05
C SER A 541 18.60 -20.90 -10.26
N VAL A 542 19.26 -21.49 -9.26
CA VAL A 542 20.18 -20.81 -8.35
C VAL A 542 21.52 -21.56 -8.30
N SER A 543 22.59 -20.86 -7.94
CA SER A 543 23.92 -21.44 -7.74
C SER A 543 23.89 -22.52 -6.65
N LYS A 544 24.78 -23.51 -6.75
CA LYS A 544 24.99 -24.52 -5.72
C LYS A 544 26.33 -24.31 -5.02
N TYR A 545 26.33 -24.48 -3.69
CA TYR A 545 27.55 -24.43 -2.90
C TYR A 545 28.58 -25.45 -3.41
N ASP A 546 29.80 -24.98 -3.65
CA ASP A 546 30.89 -25.71 -4.29
C ASP A 546 30.47 -26.45 -5.58
N GLY A 547 29.53 -25.89 -6.32
CA GLY A 547 28.93 -26.52 -7.50
C GLY A 547 28.85 -25.58 -8.69
N ILE A 548 27.86 -25.83 -9.55
CA ILE A 548 27.55 -24.98 -10.70
C ILE A 548 27.14 -23.59 -10.20
N GLN A 549 27.77 -22.57 -10.78
CA GLN A 549 27.48 -21.17 -10.50
C GLN A 549 26.62 -20.57 -11.63
N ILE A 550 25.60 -19.82 -11.25
CA ILE A 550 24.72 -19.10 -12.17
C ILE A 550 24.88 -17.61 -11.86
N ALA A 551 25.04 -16.81 -12.91
CA ALA A 551 25.13 -15.36 -12.81
C ALA A 551 23.97 -14.71 -13.56
N VAL A 552 23.54 -13.55 -13.07
CA VAL A 552 22.58 -12.68 -13.74
C VAL A 552 23.25 -11.36 -14.01
N LEU A 553 23.07 -10.84 -15.23
CA LEU A 553 23.51 -9.48 -15.55
C LEU A 553 22.38 -8.53 -15.19
N ILE A 554 22.67 -7.50 -14.40
CA ILE A 554 21.69 -6.48 -14.02
C ILE A 554 22.23 -5.13 -14.47
N MET A 555 21.40 -4.35 -15.15
CA MET A 555 21.73 -2.99 -15.57
C MET A 555 20.60 -2.06 -15.16
N ILE A 556 20.97 -0.98 -14.49
CA ILE A 556 20.09 0.14 -14.18
C ILE A 556 20.72 1.38 -14.77
N TRP A 557 19.96 2.11 -15.59
CA TRP A 557 20.42 3.35 -16.20
C TRP A 557 19.25 4.30 -16.39
N LYS A 558 19.56 5.57 -16.62
CA LYS A 558 18.57 6.61 -16.81
C LYS A 558 18.64 7.13 -18.25
N ASP A 559 17.51 7.25 -18.93
CA ASP A 559 17.39 8.12 -20.10
C ASP A 559 16.81 9.49 -19.68
N ASP A 560 16.19 10.26 -20.57
CA ASP A 560 15.64 11.57 -20.18
C ASP A 560 14.49 11.45 -19.16
N ASP A 561 13.59 10.49 -19.36
CA ASP A 561 12.31 10.41 -18.66
C ASP A 561 12.22 9.25 -17.66
N TYR A 562 13.08 8.24 -17.77
CA TYR A 562 12.93 6.95 -17.09
C TYR A 562 14.24 6.38 -16.55
N TRP A 563 14.14 5.73 -15.39
CA TRP A 563 15.13 4.80 -14.88
C TRP A 563 14.76 3.39 -15.33
N TRP A 564 15.55 2.79 -16.20
CA TRP A 564 15.32 1.45 -16.73
C TRP A 564 15.98 0.37 -15.87
N LEU A 565 15.29 -0.76 -15.73
CA LEU A 565 15.83 -1.99 -15.18
C LEU A 565 15.87 -3.06 -16.28
N GLN A 566 17.08 -3.58 -16.53
CA GLN A 566 17.30 -4.72 -17.40
C GLN A 566 17.93 -5.86 -16.63
N ILE A 567 17.43 -7.07 -16.88
CA ILE A 567 18.03 -8.31 -16.40
C ILE A 567 18.39 -9.16 -17.61
N ASN A 568 19.67 -9.50 -17.73
CA ASN A 568 20.28 -10.11 -18.91
C ASN A 568 20.04 -9.27 -20.17
N LYS A 569 19.16 -9.71 -21.06
CA LYS A 569 18.77 -8.99 -22.30
C LYS A 569 17.32 -8.49 -22.26
N GLU A 570 16.64 -8.69 -21.14
CA GLU A 570 15.22 -8.39 -21.00
C GLU A 570 15.02 -7.05 -20.28
N LEU A 571 14.33 -6.10 -20.92
CA LEU A 571 13.86 -4.88 -20.29
C LEU A 571 12.70 -5.22 -19.35
N VAL A 572 13.02 -5.33 -18.06
CA VAL A 572 12.05 -5.73 -17.02
C VAL A 572 10.97 -4.66 -16.86
N GLY A 573 11.39 -3.40 -16.87
CA GLY A 573 10.51 -2.24 -16.71
C GLY A 573 11.31 -1.00 -16.37
N TYR A 574 10.59 0.03 -15.93
CA TYR A 574 11.18 1.31 -15.59
C TYR A 574 10.47 2.02 -14.44
N TRP A 575 11.18 2.95 -13.80
CA TRP A 575 10.59 3.95 -12.91
C TRP A 575 10.60 5.31 -13.62
N PRO A 576 9.45 6.00 -13.74
CA PRO A 576 9.45 7.40 -14.18
C PRO A 576 10.40 8.25 -13.34
N ALA A 577 11.28 9.02 -13.97
CA ALA A 577 12.27 9.86 -13.29
C ALA A 577 11.62 10.85 -12.31
N LYS A 578 10.41 11.32 -12.64
CA LYS A 578 9.55 12.17 -11.79
C LYS A 578 9.17 11.56 -10.43
N LEU A 579 9.38 10.26 -10.23
CA LEU A 579 9.18 9.63 -8.91
C LEU A 579 10.29 9.99 -7.92
N PHE A 580 11.47 10.39 -8.41
CA PHE A 580 12.64 10.58 -7.58
C PHE A 580 13.00 12.06 -7.46
N SER A 581 13.06 12.53 -6.22
CA SER A 581 13.53 13.88 -5.90
C SER A 581 15.05 14.01 -6.07
N SER A 582 15.84 13.08 -5.49
CA SER A 582 17.31 13.10 -5.57
C SER A 582 17.88 12.42 -6.82
N LEU A 583 17.18 11.42 -7.36
CA LEU A 583 17.62 10.65 -8.54
C LEU A 583 16.98 11.15 -9.86
N GLY A 584 16.24 12.26 -9.83
CA GLY A 584 15.52 12.77 -10.99
C GLY A 584 16.43 13.23 -12.14
N LYS A 585 17.69 13.61 -11.85
CA LYS A 585 18.70 13.99 -12.87
C LYS A 585 19.69 12.87 -13.19
N GLY A 586 19.96 12.00 -12.23
CA GLY A 586 20.98 10.95 -12.31
C GLY A 586 21.31 10.42 -10.92
N ALA A 587 22.13 9.37 -10.84
CA ALA A 587 22.54 8.79 -9.56
C ALA A 587 23.56 9.70 -8.87
N THR A 588 23.34 9.99 -7.59
CA THR A 588 24.31 10.69 -6.74
C THR A 588 25.23 9.74 -5.98
N GLU A 589 24.76 8.51 -5.75
CA GLU A 589 25.49 7.42 -5.10
C GLU A 589 25.09 6.09 -5.75
N VAL A 590 26.04 5.16 -5.87
CA VAL A 590 25.80 3.81 -6.39
C VAL A 590 26.46 2.81 -5.45
N LEU A 591 25.66 1.87 -4.94
CA LEU A 591 26.09 0.84 -4.00
C LEU A 591 25.81 -0.55 -4.59
N TRP A 592 26.69 -1.51 -4.30
CA TRP A 592 26.52 -2.92 -4.63
C TRP A 592 26.75 -3.75 -3.38
N GLY A 593 25.91 -4.75 -3.15
CA GLY A 593 26.07 -5.63 -1.99
C GLY A 593 24.78 -6.31 -1.58
N GLY A 594 24.68 -6.63 -0.29
CA GLY A 594 23.49 -7.20 0.33
C GLY A 594 23.03 -6.37 1.52
N GLU A 595 21.72 -6.38 1.75
CA GLU A 595 21.08 -5.79 2.91
C GLU A 595 20.22 -6.87 3.58
N ILE A 596 20.19 -6.86 4.91
CA ILE A 596 19.36 -7.76 5.71
C ILE A 596 18.58 -6.94 6.73
N VAL A 597 17.42 -7.43 7.12
CA VAL A 597 16.66 -6.88 8.24
C VAL A 597 16.98 -7.72 9.48
N ASN A 598 17.48 -7.07 10.53
CA ASN A 598 17.76 -7.71 11.81
C ASN A 598 16.98 -7.04 12.94
N GLU A 599 15.84 -7.64 13.32
CA GLU A 599 15.01 -7.20 14.44
C GLU A 599 15.49 -7.73 15.81
N LYS A 600 16.65 -8.40 15.83
CA LYS A 600 17.27 -9.04 16.99
C LYS A 600 16.35 -9.97 17.81
N THR A 601 15.42 -10.67 17.15
CA THR A 601 15.05 -12.09 17.40
C THR A 601 15.30 -12.72 18.78
N GLY A 602 14.72 -12.32 19.92
CA GLY A 602 14.99 -12.91 21.23
C GLY A 602 16.36 -12.54 21.82
N GLY A 603 16.88 -11.35 21.52
CA GLY A 603 18.19 -10.87 21.94
C GLY A 603 19.34 -11.40 21.08
N LYS A 604 19.03 -12.15 20.03
CA LYS A 604 19.98 -12.78 19.11
C LYS A 604 19.99 -12.09 17.77
N HIS A 605 21.12 -12.10 17.07
CA HIS A 605 21.17 -11.69 15.67
C HIS A 605 20.19 -12.52 14.81
N THR A 606 19.70 -11.96 13.70
CA THR A 606 18.89 -12.72 12.73
C THR A 606 19.68 -13.90 12.16
N SER A 607 19.00 -15.04 11.95
CA SER A 607 19.52 -16.22 11.26
C SER A 607 19.33 -16.14 9.73
N THR A 608 19.10 -14.94 9.19
CA THR A 608 18.96 -14.72 7.76
C THR A 608 20.33 -14.78 7.10
N ASP A 609 20.47 -15.72 6.17
CA ASP A 609 21.64 -15.81 5.29
C ASP A 609 21.70 -14.60 4.34
N MET A 610 22.88 -13.98 4.24
CA MET A 610 23.17 -13.03 3.16
C MET A 610 23.89 -13.75 2.03
N GLY A 611 23.36 -13.60 0.82
CA GLY A 611 23.93 -14.25 -0.36
C GLY A 611 23.82 -15.77 -0.27
N SER A 612 24.94 -16.45 -0.08
CA SER A 612 24.99 -17.92 0.04
C SER A 612 24.94 -18.41 1.49
N GLY A 613 24.91 -17.51 2.48
CA GLY A 613 25.06 -17.87 3.90
C GLY A 613 26.50 -18.10 4.34
N HIS A 614 27.46 -18.00 3.42
CA HIS A 614 28.88 -18.20 3.68
C HIS A 614 29.65 -16.87 3.63
N PHE A 615 30.71 -16.78 4.42
CA PHE A 615 31.58 -15.61 4.43
C PHE A 615 32.34 -15.45 3.10
N ALA A 616 32.57 -14.20 2.73
CA ALA A 616 33.28 -13.75 1.54
C ALA A 616 34.66 -14.40 1.37
N ASP A 617 35.33 -14.75 2.47
CA ASP A 617 36.64 -15.40 2.47
C ASP A 617 36.68 -16.75 1.77
N GLU A 618 35.54 -17.43 1.71
CA GLU A 618 35.43 -18.72 1.04
C GLU A 618 35.53 -18.61 -0.48
N GLY A 619 35.31 -17.41 -1.03
CA GLY A 619 35.57 -17.09 -2.43
C GLY A 619 34.66 -17.79 -3.44
N HIS A 620 35.11 -17.89 -4.68
CA HIS A 620 34.32 -18.39 -5.80
C HIS A 620 33.81 -19.82 -5.57
N ARG A 621 32.57 -20.06 -5.99
CA ARG A 621 31.76 -21.28 -5.78
C ARG A 621 31.13 -21.44 -4.40
N LYS A 622 31.55 -20.65 -3.41
CA LYS A 622 31.09 -20.77 -2.02
C LYS A 622 30.44 -19.50 -1.50
N ALA A 623 31.11 -18.36 -1.68
CA ALA A 623 30.57 -17.04 -1.37
C ALA A 623 29.77 -16.46 -2.54
N SER A 624 28.83 -15.57 -2.23
CA SER A 624 28.18 -14.73 -3.25
C SER A 624 29.13 -13.65 -3.74
N TYR A 625 28.92 -13.17 -4.97
CA TYR A 625 29.84 -12.21 -5.57
C TYR A 625 29.13 -11.29 -6.57
N PHE A 626 29.69 -10.09 -6.73
CA PHE A 626 29.48 -9.24 -7.88
C PHE A 626 30.77 -9.20 -8.69
N ARG A 627 30.66 -9.23 -10.03
CA ARG A 627 31.80 -9.13 -10.94
C ARG A 627 31.44 -8.32 -12.17
N ASN A 628 32.45 -7.81 -12.88
CA ASN A 628 32.29 -6.91 -14.02
C ASN A 628 31.41 -5.70 -13.66
N ILE A 629 31.64 -5.13 -12.47
CA ILE A 629 30.88 -3.98 -11.99
C ILE A 629 31.26 -2.76 -12.83
N MET A 630 30.25 -2.08 -13.36
CA MET A 630 30.36 -0.89 -14.19
C MET A 630 29.31 0.14 -13.75
N THR A 631 29.56 1.40 -14.09
CA THR A 631 28.60 2.51 -13.96
C THR A 631 28.26 3.07 -15.33
N VAL A 632 27.08 3.66 -15.49
CA VAL A 632 26.68 4.34 -16.73
C VAL A 632 26.88 5.84 -16.54
N ASP A 633 27.68 6.47 -17.40
CA ASP A 633 27.91 7.91 -17.36
C ASP A 633 26.80 8.71 -18.07
N LYS A 634 26.87 10.04 -17.99
CA LYS A 634 25.90 10.96 -18.61
C LYS A 634 25.77 10.85 -20.14
N THR A 635 26.71 10.16 -20.80
CA THR A 635 26.68 9.89 -22.25
C THR A 635 26.14 8.49 -22.55
N ASN A 636 25.54 7.84 -21.56
CA ASN A 636 25.08 6.45 -21.62
C ASN A 636 26.21 5.46 -21.97
N THR A 637 27.44 5.75 -21.53
CA THR A 637 28.60 4.89 -21.74
C THR A 637 28.97 4.17 -20.44
N LEU A 638 29.29 2.87 -20.54
CA LEU A 638 29.77 2.09 -19.40
C LEU A 638 31.20 2.50 -19.02
N ARG A 639 31.42 2.74 -17.72
CA ARG A 639 32.70 3.13 -17.12
C ARG A 639 33.01 2.26 -15.91
N GLU A 640 34.28 1.92 -15.73
CA GLU A 640 34.72 1.29 -14.49
C GLU A 640 34.56 2.28 -13.32
N PRO A 641 34.00 1.84 -12.18
CA PRO A 641 33.77 2.71 -11.05
C PRO A 641 35.11 3.20 -10.45
N GLN A 642 35.13 4.44 -9.98
CA GLN A 642 36.30 5.07 -9.37
C GLN A 642 36.03 5.34 -7.88
N GLY A 643 37.05 5.19 -7.03
CA GLY A 643 36.95 5.53 -5.60
C GLY A 643 36.01 4.62 -4.79
N VAL A 644 35.84 3.36 -5.21
CA VAL A 644 35.02 2.39 -4.49
C VAL A 644 35.71 1.94 -3.20
N TYR A 645 34.98 1.83 -2.10
CA TYR A 645 35.46 1.31 -0.82
C TYR A 645 34.40 0.41 -0.17
N PRO A 646 34.81 -0.65 0.56
CA PRO A 646 33.87 -1.55 1.23
C PRO A 646 33.29 -0.90 2.49
N THR A 647 31.99 -1.14 2.74
CA THR A 647 31.31 -0.76 3.98
C THR A 647 30.68 -1.99 4.61
N ILE A 648 30.98 -2.23 5.90
CA ILE A 648 30.51 -3.40 6.65
C ILE A 648 29.98 -2.94 8.00
N THR A 649 28.77 -3.36 8.38
CA THR A 649 28.19 -3.04 9.69
C THR A 649 28.77 -3.91 10.82
N ASN A 650 28.89 -5.23 10.59
CA ASN A 650 29.50 -6.16 11.54
C ASN A 650 30.09 -7.39 10.82
N ASP A 651 31.41 -7.41 10.73
CA ASP A 651 32.20 -8.42 10.01
C ASP A 651 32.04 -9.85 10.56
N ASN A 652 31.68 -9.99 11.84
CA ASN A 652 31.44 -11.31 12.44
C ASN A 652 30.11 -11.94 12.00
N CYS A 653 29.18 -11.14 11.45
CA CYS A 653 27.86 -11.60 11.01
C CYS A 653 27.82 -11.80 9.50
N TYR A 654 28.35 -10.80 8.78
CA TYR A 654 28.47 -10.77 7.32
C TYR A 654 29.73 -9.98 6.96
N ASN A 655 30.48 -10.45 5.98
CA ASN A 655 31.68 -9.78 5.53
C ASN A 655 31.71 -9.56 4.02
N ILE A 656 32.66 -8.72 3.60
CA ILE A 656 32.95 -8.42 2.21
C ILE A 656 34.45 -8.58 1.99
N LYS A 657 34.83 -9.06 0.81
CA LYS A 657 36.22 -9.24 0.42
C LYS A 657 36.40 -8.82 -1.02
N GLU A 658 37.27 -7.83 -1.23
CA GLU A 658 37.61 -7.37 -2.56
C GLU A 658 38.23 -8.50 -3.39
N GLY A 659 37.85 -8.53 -4.67
CA GLY A 659 38.43 -9.42 -5.65
C GLY A 659 39.80 -8.95 -6.14
N ARG A 660 40.46 -9.78 -6.95
CA ARG A 660 41.73 -9.40 -7.58
C ARG A 660 41.48 -8.55 -8.83
N ASN A 661 41.97 -7.32 -8.82
CA ASN A 661 41.95 -6.40 -9.97
C ASN A 661 42.76 -6.96 -11.16
N GLY A 662 42.40 -6.55 -12.38
CA GLY A 662 43.10 -6.92 -13.62
C GLY A 662 42.87 -8.35 -14.11
N THR A 663 41.90 -9.06 -13.54
CA THR A 663 41.50 -10.41 -13.99
C THR A 663 40.32 -10.35 -14.97
N SER A 664 39.95 -11.48 -15.57
CA SER A 664 38.76 -11.59 -16.44
C SER A 664 37.42 -11.34 -15.72
N TRP A 665 37.46 -11.03 -14.43
CA TRP A 665 36.31 -10.70 -13.59
C TRP A 665 36.08 -9.18 -13.45
N GLY A 666 36.96 -8.35 -14.03
CA GLY A 666 36.89 -6.89 -13.89
C GLY A 666 36.90 -6.45 -12.44
N PHE A 667 36.28 -5.30 -12.14
CA PHE A 667 36.03 -4.89 -10.77
C PHE A 667 35.02 -5.86 -10.12
N ASN A 668 35.41 -6.49 -9.01
CA ASN A 668 34.65 -7.57 -8.38
C ASN A 668 34.90 -7.68 -6.87
N PHE A 669 33.94 -8.26 -6.14
CA PHE A 669 34.07 -8.57 -4.72
C PHE A 669 33.19 -9.77 -4.34
N PHE A 670 33.55 -10.42 -3.24
CA PHE A 670 32.76 -11.46 -2.58
C PHE A 670 32.07 -10.87 -1.35
N TYR A 671 30.88 -11.38 -1.02
CA TYR A 671 30.11 -10.96 0.13
C TYR A 671 29.23 -12.09 0.65
N GLY A 672 28.87 -12.02 1.93
CA GLY A 672 27.88 -12.93 2.52
C GLY A 672 28.15 -13.22 3.99
N GLY A 673 27.36 -14.14 4.54
CA GLY A 673 27.50 -14.64 5.90
C GLY A 673 26.18 -15.23 6.42
N PRO A 674 26.24 -16.02 7.51
CA PRO A 674 25.08 -16.73 8.04
C PRO A 674 24.21 -15.87 8.98
N GLY A 675 24.64 -14.65 9.30
CA GLY A 675 24.04 -13.88 10.38
C GLY A 675 24.36 -14.51 11.73
N LEU A 676 23.34 -15.05 12.41
CA LEU A 676 23.45 -15.66 13.73
C LEU A 676 24.49 -16.80 13.76
N ASN A 677 25.58 -16.61 14.50
CA ASN A 677 26.63 -17.61 14.67
C ASN A 677 27.39 -17.41 16.00
N ALA A 678 28.35 -18.27 16.32
CA ALA A 678 29.09 -18.21 17.59
C ALA A 678 29.84 -16.88 17.83
N LYS A 679 30.24 -16.18 16.77
CA LYS A 679 30.90 -14.87 16.81
C LYS A 679 29.92 -13.70 16.61
N CYS A 680 28.68 -14.00 16.23
CA CYS A 680 27.59 -13.04 16.07
C CYS A 680 26.30 -13.60 16.69
N PRO A 681 26.21 -13.61 18.05
CA PRO A 681 25.13 -14.27 18.79
C PRO A 681 23.78 -13.54 18.77
#